data_AF-B8LCW7-F1
#
_entry.id   AF-B8LCW7-F1
#
_cell.length_a   1.000
_cell.length_b   1.000
_cell.length_c   1.000
_cell.angle_alpha   90.00
_cell.angle_beta   90.00
_cell.angle_gamma   90.00
#
_symmetry.space_group_name_H-M   'P 1'
#
loop_
_entity.id
_entity.type
_entity.pdbx_description
1 polymer ?
#
loop_
_entity_poly.entity_id
_entity_poly.type
_entity_poly.pdbx_seq_one_letter_code
_entity_poly.pdbx_strand_id
1 'polypeptide(L)'
;MSASTNHQFHERCNSRSRRILSFALIFAMTSLWNVERNLIPSTSSFLDTATHNLNHPTARRETLHVIQCLSGDSKGFIDEWEVNLKSVLMNAPLDSNLHVHILSDEKATDAVKTRFQSTIPLNGTMWRNEITVTVTTINATQQLQMKEKLAFLGSMGNKKWFDERIGMGGYFRLFVHEFIPEYITRDAKSELDAGLHRAVYMDTDVVVMTNLNHLMHSIDESYADFADKAKPDQVPTIPLMTYRENSGFLVMDIFQLEKLFQLARTCVGEGQLVAQNDIVMSDQSVIRYVDGKYPEMFDTLPDEWFMHIGHGYRRSPQNLHYENKRAAFLHFTGSNTGASFFSDQGLIKFCERGRGCNATDTAEGGHVDAFSRSWGMAEHYVKLSWTWALYQGGESRIKRGETGYKASESRYLTPLLPVTVDFTQKTSPAKYINVTPTRATNHRPNNPLLLAQPEPKYDIYQPQNEISGAVLEKTNHVEVHLDLCNICEIQFVNDVCFTLLQVQYYRPIISSQDQSSPAQPLHRSSSSSSASTTKGIVYSHDNINLPESSVCTEEQTIKISTQLELTTKRTGISPSTRCPDPTWLEGFYSEEQDIGSEKFLGISVGCNKGHDAIRSARMGTSDPSFDVPSWVKSLGGGMTSFACRNENEDQPSIVHPTRDGEMHCVEPMPSTFQKLNKAAVELGLRRPEGEGGLVLTQAVISARNGEVLFPRATAGTENLGIGACKQASKCDCEMFSKLVDKFVAGNGPINILQIDVEGYDFDVLFGAGSVLDRSQYLEFEFHKVGHWGKLHLSDAVKLLDQKGFTCYWAGRDKLWRITGCYFSVYNEWHDWSNVACVHRSYKKLANRMEAKFLSTLSS
;
A
#
# COMPACT_ATOMS: atom_id res chain seq x y z
N MET A 1 10.81 3.46 -83.21
CA MET A 1 10.02 3.42 -84.46
C MET A 1 8.54 3.56 -84.08
N SER A 2 7.88 4.59 -84.63
CA SER A 2 6.42 4.93 -84.69
C SER A 2 5.56 4.78 -83.41
N ALA A 3 5.04 5.84 -82.77
CA ALA A 3 3.92 6.73 -83.18
C ALA A 3 2.58 5.97 -83.31
N SER A 4 1.40 6.36 -82.81
CA SER A 4 0.88 7.63 -82.28
C SER A 4 -0.53 7.44 -81.63
N THR A 5 -0.97 8.43 -80.81
CA THR A 5 -2.35 9.04 -80.71
C THR A 5 -3.56 8.22 -80.22
N ASN A 6 -4.57 8.73 -79.50
CA ASN A 6 -4.89 9.97 -78.78
C ASN A 6 -6.24 9.77 -78.01
N HIS A 7 -6.46 10.52 -76.90
CA HIS A 7 -7.74 11.10 -76.38
C HIS A 7 -9.01 10.22 -76.16
N GLN A 8 -9.96 10.48 -75.25
CA GLN A 8 -10.18 11.28 -74.02
C GLN A 8 -11.65 10.98 -73.56
N PHE A 9 -11.97 11.20 -72.27
CA PHE A 9 -13.29 11.57 -71.70
C PHE A 9 -14.39 10.53 -71.29
N HIS A 10 -14.60 10.48 -69.95
CA HIS A 10 -15.83 10.60 -69.13
C HIS A 10 -16.81 9.44 -68.76
N GLU A 11 -17.24 9.54 -67.48
CA GLU A 11 -18.40 8.98 -66.72
C GLU A 11 -18.20 7.63 -65.97
N ARG A 12 -18.09 7.60 -64.63
CA ARG A 12 -19.08 7.78 -63.52
C ARG A 12 -20.00 6.56 -63.26
N CYS A 13 -19.98 6.15 -61.98
CA CYS A 13 -20.93 5.31 -61.21
C CYS A 13 -20.97 3.79 -61.48
N ASN A 14 -20.67 2.96 -60.46
CA ASN A 14 -21.66 2.60 -59.43
C ASN A 14 -21.05 1.68 -58.34
N SER A 15 -20.87 2.19 -57.11
CA SER A 15 -20.38 1.44 -55.94
C SER A 15 -21.46 0.59 -55.24
N ARG A 16 -22.70 0.57 -55.74
CA ARG A 16 -23.79 -0.27 -55.19
C ARG A 16 -23.67 -1.76 -55.53
N SER A 17 -23.04 -2.13 -56.63
CA SER A 17 -22.99 -3.54 -57.08
C SER A 17 -22.05 -4.43 -56.25
N ARG A 18 -21.07 -3.85 -55.54
CA ARG A 18 -20.17 -4.61 -54.65
C ARG A 18 -20.79 -4.93 -53.29
N ARG A 19 -21.77 -4.16 -52.81
CA ARG A 19 -22.44 -4.43 -51.53
C ARG A 19 -23.53 -5.49 -51.63
N ILE A 20 -24.17 -5.64 -52.79
CA ILE A 20 -25.23 -6.64 -53.00
C ILE A 20 -24.67 -8.07 -53.04
N LEU A 21 -23.47 -8.26 -53.59
CA LEU A 21 -22.78 -9.56 -53.62
C LEU A 21 -22.32 -10.02 -52.22
N SER A 22 -21.91 -9.09 -51.35
CA SER A 22 -21.52 -9.42 -49.97
C SER A 22 -22.72 -9.77 -49.08
N PHE A 23 -23.87 -9.10 -49.26
CA PHE A 23 -25.08 -9.42 -48.51
C PHE A 23 -25.73 -10.75 -48.95
N ALA A 24 -25.70 -11.07 -50.25
CA ALA A 24 -26.24 -12.35 -50.74
C ALA A 24 -25.43 -13.56 -50.23
N LEU A 25 -24.11 -13.42 -50.09
CA LEU A 25 -23.25 -14.50 -49.59
C LEU A 25 -23.46 -14.75 -48.08
N ILE A 26 -23.66 -13.68 -47.29
CA ILE A 26 -23.91 -13.78 -45.85
C ILE A 26 -25.30 -14.38 -45.57
N PHE A 27 -26.31 -14.02 -46.37
CA PHE A 27 -27.67 -14.57 -46.22
C PHE A 27 -27.73 -16.05 -46.63
N ALA A 28 -27.02 -16.47 -47.68
CA ALA A 28 -26.96 -17.88 -48.09
C ALA A 28 -26.26 -18.77 -47.05
N MET A 29 -25.22 -18.26 -46.39
CA MET A 29 -24.46 -19.00 -45.37
C MET A 29 -25.21 -19.11 -44.03
N THR A 30 -26.02 -18.10 -43.66
CA THR A 30 -26.85 -18.14 -42.43
C THR A 30 -28.14 -18.95 -42.60
N SER A 31 -28.66 -19.06 -43.82
CA SER A 31 -29.87 -19.85 -44.11
C SER A 31 -29.61 -21.37 -44.10
N LEU A 32 -28.39 -21.79 -44.46
CA LEU A 32 -28.00 -23.21 -44.47
C LEU A 32 -27.56 -23.74 -43.10
N TRP A 33 -27.21 -22.86 -42.15
CA TRP A 33 -26.81 -23.27 -40.80
C TRP A 33 -28.00 -23.44 -39.83
N ASN A 34 -29.14 -22.79 -40.11
CA ASN A 34 -30.30 -22.78 -39.20
C ASN A 34 -31.33 -23.91 -39.41
N VAL A 35 -31.05 -24.91 -40.25
CA VAL A 35 -31.99 -26.02 -40.53
C VAL A 35 -31.73 -27.27 -39.65
N GLU A 36 -30.65 -27.35 -38.87
CA GLU A 36 -30.26 -28.62 -38.23
C GLU A 36 -30.18 -28.66 -36.69
N ARG A 37 -30.72 -27.67 -35.94
CA ARG A 37 -30.87 -27.81 -34.47
C ARG A 37 -32.12 -27.11 -33.93
N ASN A 38 -33.21 -27.87 -33.84
CA ASN A 38 -34.29 -27.57 -32.90
C ASN A 38 -34.25 -28.60 -31.77
N LEU A 39 -33.90 -28.15 -30.56
CA LEU A 39 -34.40 -28.56 -29.23
C LEU A 39 -33.36 -28.13 -28.17
N ILE A 40 -33.87 -27.51 -27.09
CA ILE A 40 -33.23 -26.97 -25.86
C ILE A 40 -33.15 -25.42 -25.84
N PRO A 41 -33.87 -24.74 -24.93
CA PRO A 41 -33.79 -23.29 -24.76
C PRO A 41 -32.59 -22.92 -23.86
N SER A 42 -31.65 -22.14 -24.38
CA SER A 42 -30.56 -21.53 -23.59
C SER A 42 -30.77 -20.03 -23.42
N THR A 43 -30.69 -19.58 -22.18
CA THR A 43 -30.59 -18.19 -21.73
C THR A 43 -29.39 -17.47 -22.36
N SER A 44 -29.61 -16.27 -22.87
CA SER A 44 -28.59 -15.42 -23.50
C SER A 44 -27.53 -14.94 -22.49
N SER A 45 -26.27 -15.36 -22.67
CA SER A 45 -25.11 -14.65 -22.14
C SER A 45 -24.49 -13.82 -23.27
N PHE A 46 -24.33 -12.52 -23.01
CA PHE A 46 -23.53 -11.60 -23.80
C PHE A 46 -22.06 -12.04 -23.69
N LEU A 47 -21.44 -12.35 -24.82
CA LEU A 47 -20.03 -12.73 -24.94
C LEU A 47 -19.40 -11.71 -25.88
N ASP A 48 -18.68 -10.75 -25.31
CA ASP A 48 -17.67 -9.98 -26.02
C ASP A 48 -16.45 -9.84 -25.10
N THR A 49 -15.41 -10.60 -25.40
CA THR A 49 -14.05 -10.31 -24.97
C THR A 49 -13.12 -10.91 -26.02
N ALA A 50 -12.88 -10.12 -27.07
CA ALA A 50 -11.82 -10.39 -28.02
C ALA A 50 -10.48 -10.33 -27.27
N THR A 51 -9.78 -11.46 -27.21
CA THR A 51 -8.39 -11.55 -26.75
C THR A 51 -7.49 -10.88 -27.79
N HIS A 52 -7.23 -9.59 -27.61
CA HIS A 52 -6.20 -8.89 -28.36
C HIS A 52 -4.81 -9.36 -27.91
N ASN A 53 -4.15 -10.16 -28.76
CA ASN A 53 -2.71 -10.40 -28.69
C ASN A 53 -1.95 -9.09 -28.96
N LEU A 54 -1.58 -8.39 -27.90
CA LEU A 54 -0.77 -7.16 -27.94
C LEU A 54 0.73 -7.51 -27.97
N ASN A 55 1.26 -7.83 -29.15
CA ASN A 55 2.69 -7.61 -29.45
C ASN A 55 2.85 -6.24 -30.14
N HIS A 56 2.27 -5.19 -29.56
CA HIS A 56 2.57 -3.82 -29.98
C HIS A 56 3.86 -3.34 -29.30
N PRO A 57 4.73 -2.57 -29.99
CA PRO A 57 5.85 -1.89 -29.36
C PRO A 57 5.33 -1.15 -28.13
N THR A 58 5.98 -1.31 -26.98
CA THR A 58 5.57 -0.75 -25.69
C THR A 58 5.25 0.73 -25.85
N ALA A 59 3.96 1.06 -26.00
CA ALA A 59 3.50 2.43 -25.93
C ALA A 59 4.02 2.98 -24.60
N ARG A 60 4.76 4.09 -24.68
CA ARG A 60 5.37 4.71 -23.51
C ARG A 60 4.23 4.98 -22.51
N ARG A 61 4.37 4.44 -21.29
CA ARG A 61 3.35 4.62 -20.25
C ARG A 61 3.26 6.09 -19.91
N GLU A 62 2.03 6.59 -19.77
CA GLU A 62 1.79 7.93 -19.26
C GLU A 62 2.36 8.05 -17.84
N THR A 63 2.75 9.25 -17.43
CA THR A 63 3.22 9.52 -16.06
C THR A 63 2.22 10.37 -15.31
N LEU A 64 1.71 9.85 -14.20
CA LEU A 64 0.98 10.65 -13.23
C LEU A 64 1.97 11.48 -12.42
N HIS A 65 1.78 12.79 -12.42
CA HIS A 65 2.58 13.70 -11.61
C HIS A 65 1.80 14.10 -10.36
N VAL A 66 2.37 13.83 -9.19
CA VAL A 66 1.85 14.27 -7.89
C VAL A 66 2.77 15.38 -7.36
N ILE A 67 2.20 16.44 -6.81
CA ILE A 67 2.93 17.58 -6.24
C ILE A 67 2.59 17.73 -4.77
N GLN A 68 3.62 17.86 -3.95
CA GLN A 68 3.56 18.17 -2.53
C GLN A 68 4.38 19.43 -2.28
N CYS A 69 3.88 20.33 -1.44
CA CYS A 69 4.58 21.55 -1.07
C CYS A 69 4.80 21.62 0.45
N LEU A 70 6.04 21.84 0.87
CA LEU A 70 6.44 21.81 2.28
C LEU A 70 7.20 23.08 2.67
N SER A 71 6.88 23.65 3.83
CA SER A 71 7.65 24.77 4.39
C SER A 71 7.80 24.61 5.89
N GLY A 72 9.04 24.61 6.37
CA GLY A 72 9.40 24.29 7.75
C GLY A 72 9.62 22.80 8.03
N ASP A 73 10.04 22.51 9.26
CA ASP A 73 10.60 21.22 9.69
C ASP A 73 9.95 20.69 10.98
N SER A 74 8.76 21.20 11.35
CA SER A 74 8.10 20.76 12.58
C SER A 74 7.79 19.25 12.50
N LYS A 75 8.08 18.51 13.58
CA LYS A 75 7.97 17.05 13.58
C LYS A 75 6.59 16.56 13.11
N GLY A 76 5.51 17.13 13.65
CA GLY A 76 4.14 16.71 13.29
C GLY A 76 3.81 16.93 11.82
N PHE A 77 4.29 18.02 11.23
CA PHE A 77 4.10 18.33 9.80
C PHE A 77 4.90 17.38 8.89
N ILE A 78 6.12 17.01 9.30
CA ILE A 78 6.92 16.03 8.55
C ILE A 78 6.33 14.61 8.70
N ASP A 79 5.77 14.28 9.86
CA ASP A 79 5.07 13.00 10.07
C ASP A 79 3.79 12.92 9.21
N GLU A 80 3.02 14.02 9.09
CA GLU A 80 1.88 14.15 8.15
C GLU A 80 2.32 13.83 6.71
N TRP A 81 3.34 14.54 6.22
CA TRP A 81 3.89 14.32 4.89
C TRP A 81 4.36 12.87 4.67
N GLU A 82 4.99 12.26 5.68
CA GLU A 82 5.45 10.88 5.59
C GLU A 82 4.29 9.91 5.35
N VAL A 83 3.17 10.11 6.05
CA VAL A 83 1.95 9.30 5.90
C VAL A 83 1.29 9.55 4.54
N ASN A 84 1.22 10.81 4.11
CA ASN A 84 0.76 11.14 2.76
C ASN A 84 1.59 10.43 1.68
N LEU A 85 2.92 10.52 1.75
CA LEU A 85 3.81 9.87 0.78
C LEU A 85 3.66 8.33 0.79
N LYS A 86 3.54 7.69 1.96
CA LYS A 86 3.23 6.26 2.05
C LYS A 86 1.94 5.93 1.31
N SER A 87 0.87 6.70 1.57
CA SER A 87 -0.43 6.45 0.96
C SER A 87 -0.41 6.63 -0.55
N VAL A 88 0.32 7.63 -1.07
CA VAL A 88 0.53 7.86 -2.51
C VAL A 88 1.26 6.68 -3.15
N LEU A 89 2.39 6.26 -2.57
CA LEU A 89 3.21 5.18 -3.11
C LEU A 89 2.48 3.83 -3.04
N MET A 90 1.80 3.55 -1.93
CA MET A 90 0.98 2.34 -1.80
C MET A 90 -0.22 2.35 -2.72
N ASN A 91 -0.68 3.49 -3.21
CA ASN A 91 -1.79 3.55 -4.17
C ASN A 91 -1.32 4.01 -5.55
N ALA A 92 -0.03 3.84 -5.84
CA ALA A 92 0.55 4.19 -7.12
C ALA A 92 -0.23 3.53 -8.28
N PRO A 93 -0.35 4.24 -9.42
CA PRO A 93 -0.97 3.70 -10.62
C PRO A 93 -0.28 2.40 -11.05
N LEU A 94 -1.05 1.45 -11.56
CA LEU A 94 -0.50 0.15 -12.00
C LEU A 94 -0.13 0.12 -13.48
N ASP A 95 -0.77 0.98 -14.26
CA ASP A 95 -0.67 0.98 -15.73
C ASP A 95 0.02 2.25 -16.26
N SER A 96 0.32 3.19 -15.36
CA SER A 96 1.03 4.44 -15.62
C SER A 96 2.23 4.57 -14.69
N ASN A 97 3.23 5.36 -15.08
CA ASN A 97 4.34 5.73 -14.20
C ASN A 97 3.86 6.75 -13.14
N LEU A 98 4.62 6.89 -12.06
CA LEU A 98 4.38 7.90 -11.03
C LEU A 98 5.62 8.76 -10.82
N HIS A 99 5.44 10.07 -10.82
CA HIS A 99 6.46 11.03 -10.43
C HIS A 99 5.92 11.92 -9.31
N VAL A 100 6.60 11.92 -8.16
CA VAL A 100 6.25 12.78 -7.02
C VAL A 100 7.22 13.96 -6.96
N HIS A 101 6.70 15.18 -7.08
CA HIS A 101 7.41 16.43 -6.94
C HIS A 101 7.23 16.96 -5.51
N ILE A 102 8.34 17.15 -4.80
CA ILE A 102 8.36 17.72 -3.45
C ILE A 102 9.02 19.10 -3.56
N LEU A 103 8.22 20.15 -3.49
CA LEU A 103 8.71 21.53 -3.47
C LEU A 103 8.82 21.96 -2.01
N SER A 104 10.04 22.18 -1.54
CA SER A 104 10.32 22.43 -0.12
C SER A 104 11.17 23.67 0.08
N ASP A 105 10.96 24.41 1.17
CA ASP A 105 11.99 25.36 1.61
C ASP A 105 13.23 24.63 2.15
N GLU A 106 14.28 25.36 2.51
CA GLU A 106 15.55 24.79 2.98
C GLU A 106 15.35 23.87 4.20
N LYS A 107 14.54 24.29 5.18
CA LYS A 107 14.28 23.52 6.40
C LYS A 107 13.52 22.22 6.11
N ALA A 108 12.45 22.31 5.33
CA ALA A 108 11.66 21.16 4.91
C ALA A 108 12.52 20.19 4.09
N THR A 109 13.39 20.71 3.20
CA THR A 109 14.32 19.88 2.40
C THR A 109 15.22 19.05 3.30
N ASP A 110 15.84 19.65 4.31
CA ASP A 110 16.74 18.95 5.22
C ASP A 110 16.01 17.85 6.02
N ALA A 111 14.78 18.12 6.46
CA ALA A 111 13.94 17.16 7.15
C ALA A 111 13.53 15.98 6.24
N VAL A 112 13.08 16.26 5.02
CA VAL A 112 12.73 15.25 4.01
C VAL A 112 13.94 14.38 3.67
N LYS A 113 15.10 14.99 3.42
CA LYS A 113 16.36 14.30 3.15
C LYS A 113 16.75 13.36 4.30
N THR A 114 16.62 13.85 5.53
CA THR A 114 16.89 13.03 6.72
C THR A 114 15.97 11.82 6.77
N ARG A 115 14.68 11.95 6.43
CA ARG A 115 13.73 10.82 6.35
C ARG A 115 14.10 9.84 5.24
N PHE A 116 14.42 10.32 4.04
CA PHE A 116 14.88 9.42 2.96
C PHE A 116 16.12 8.62 3.36
N GLN A 117 17.08 9.25 4.02
CA GLN A 117 18.31 8.59 4.44
C GLN A 117 18.12 7.62 5.62
N SER A 118 17.23 7.92 6.56
CA SER A 118 17.10 7.16 7.81
C SER A 118 15.96 6.15 7.82
N THR A 119 14.84 6.44 7.15
CA THR A 119 13.60 5.68 7.28
C THR A 119 12.98 5.20 5.96
N ILE A 120 13.27 5.85 4.83
CA ILE A 120 12.62 5.57 3.53
C ILE A 120 13.63 4.98 2.53
N PRO A 121 13.85 3.64 2.53
CA PRO A 121 14.79 3.00 1.61
C PRO A 121 14.18 2.86 0.21
N LEU A 122 13.73 3.94 -0.42
CA LEU A 122 13.06 3.91 -1.72
C LEU A 122 14.02 3.46 -2.84
N ASN A 123 15.27 3.92 -2.79
CA ASN A 123 16.25 3.62 -3.82
C ASN A 123 16.54 2.11 -3.93
N GLY A 124 16.34 1.57 -5.13
CA GLY A 124 16.59 0.14 -5.42
C GLY A 124 15.42 -0.80 -5.13
N THR A 125 14.31 -0.30 -4.57
CA THR A 125 13.06 -1.08 -4.48
C THR A 125 12.49 -1.34 -5.86
N MET A 126 11.86 -2.51 -6.04
CA MET A 126 11.30 -2.92 -7.33
C MET A 126 9.80 -2.62 -7.39
N TRP A 127 9.35 -2.07 -8.51
CA TRP A 127 7.97 -1.64 -8.76
C TRP A 127 7.46 -2.17 -10.10
N ARG A 128 6.13 -2.29 -10.24
CA ARG A 128 5.51 -2.72 -11.51
C ARG A 128 5.65 -1.66 -12.63
N ASN A 129 5.77 -0.40 -12.24
CA ASN A 129 5.86 0.78 -13.09
C ASN A 129 7.00 1.68 -12.56
N GLU A 130 7.44 2.64 -13.37
CA GLU A 130 8.51 3.56 -12.96
C GLU A 130 7.98 4.51 -11.88
N ILE A 131 8.66 4.52 -10.74
CA ILE A 131 8.38 5.43 -9.62
C ILE A 131 9.59 6.34 -9.42
N THR A 132 9.34 7.63 -9.47
CA THR A 132 10.35 8.68 -9.30
C THR A 132 9.89 9.70 -8.27
N VAL A 133 10.83 10.20 -7.47
CA VAL A 133 10.57 11.25 -6.48
C VAL A 133 11.67 12.30 -6.60
N THR A 134 11.28 13.55 -6.77
CA THR A 134 12.20 14.69 -6.90
C THR A 134 11.96 15.70 -5.78
N VAL A 135 13.02 16.11 -5.10
CA VAL A 135 12.98 17.16 -4.08
C VAL A 135 13.61 18.44 -4.63
N THR A 136 12.82 19.50 -4.73
CA THR A 136 13.22 20.82 -5.23
C THR A 136 13.24 21.83 -4.09
N THR A 137 14.41 22.41 -3.83
CA THR A 137 14.57 23.39 -2.75
C THR A 137 14.32 24.82 -3.23
N ILE A 138 13.36 25.49 -2.61
CA ILE A 138 13.03 26.91 -2.83
C ILE A 138 13.80 27.76 -1.82
N ASN A 139 14.89 28.37 -2.28
CA ASN A 139 15.76 29.18 -1.42
C ASN A 139 15.12 30.54 -1.04
N ALA A 140 15.71 31.22 -0.07
CA ALA A 140 15.20 32.50 0.44
C ALA A 140 15.06 33.59 -0.65
N THR A 141 15.94 33.60 -1.66
CA THR A 141 15.89 34.57 -2.76
C THR A 141 14.68 34.32 -3.68
N GLN A 142 14.42 33.06 -4.01
CA GLN A 142 13.24 32.67 -4.79
C GLN A 142 11.95 32.96 -4.03
N GLN A 143 11.92 32.67 -2.72
CA GLN A 143 10.79 33.04 -1.88
C GLN A 143 10.55 34.56 -1.87
N LEU A 144 11.61 35.38 -1.89
CA LEU A 144 11.49 36.83 -2.00
C LEU A 144 10.90 37.25 -3.36
N GLN A 145 11.35 36.66 -4.46
CA GLN A 145 10.79 36.92 -5.80
C GLN A 145 9.30 36.54 -5.87
N MET A 146 8.91 35.43 -5.26
CA MET A 146 7.50 35.03 -5.13
C MET A 146 6.72 36.09 -4.32
N LYS A 147 7.27 36.57 -3.20
CA LYS A 147 6.65 37.66 -2.41
C LYS A 147 6.44 38.94 -3.22
N GLU A 148 7.40 39.30 -4.06
CA GLU A 148 7.30 40.45 -4.96
C GLU A 148 6.21 40.23 -6.02
N LYS A 149 6.11 39.03 -6.61
CA LYS A 149 5.04 38.67 -7.54
C LYS A 149 3.66 38.68 -6.88
N LEU A 150 3.57 38.40 -5.58
CA LEU A 150 2.36 38.52 -4.75
C LEU A 150 2.13 39.94 -4.21
N ALA A 151 3.00 40.92 -4.49
CA ALA A 151 2.87 42.26 -3.92
C ALA A 151 1.57 42.95 -4.32
N PHE A 152 0.97 42.58 -5.46
CA PHE A 152 -0.35 43.09 -5.87
C PHE A 152 -1.48 42.67 -4.90
N LEU A 153 -1.31 41.58 -4.14
CA LEU A 153 -2.23 41.20 -3.06
C LEU A 153 -2.07 42.10 -1.81
N GLY A 154 -0.96 42.85 -1.72
CA GLY A 154 -0.54 43.62 -0.54
C GLY A 154 -1.39 44.85 -0.19
N SER A 155 -2.36 45.23 -1.02
CA SER A 155 -3.37 46.24 -0.67
C SER A 155 -4.54 45.69 0.14
N MET A 156 -4.54 44.39 0.48
CA MET A 156 -5.64 43.70 1.15
C MET A 156 -5.26 43.27 2.57
N GLY A 157 -6.21 43.40 3.49
CA GLY A 157 -5.99 43.23 4.93
C GLY A 157 -5.33 41.92 5.36
N ASN A 158 -4.55 42.02 6.44
CA ASN A 158 -3.95 40.93 7.23
C ASN A 158 -2.86 40.04 6.59
N LYS A 159 -2.18 40.50 5.52
CA LYS A 159 -0.99 39.83 4.96
C LYS A 159 0.07 39.46 6.02
N LYS A 160 0.32 40.37 6.97
CA LYS A 160 1.28 40.16 8.07
C LYS A 160 0.96 38.91 8.89
N TRP A 161 -0.31 38.69 9.23
CA TRP A 161 -0.73 37.52 10.00
C TRP A 161 -0.50 36.22 9.24
N PHE A 162 -0.78 36.20 7.93
CA PHE A 162 -0.58 35.01 7.11
C PHE A 162 0.91 34.70 6.91
N ASP A 163 1.70 35.74 6.60
CA ASP A 163 3.15 35.63 6.45
C ASP A 163 3.83 35.16 7.75
N GLU A 164 3.32 35.56 8.92
CA GLU A 164 3.81 35.13 10.23
C GLU A 164 3.37 33.70 10.60
N ARG A 165 2.16 33.27 10.19
CA ARG A 165 1.57 32.00 10.63
C ARG A 165 1.82 30.83 9.68
N ILE A 166 1.67 31.05 8.38
CA ILE A 166 1.79 30.01 7.34
C ILE A 166 3.06 30.21 6.52
N GLY A 167 3.54 31.46 6.41
CA GLY A 167 4.72 31.78 5.62
C GLY A 167 4.49 31.59 4.11
N MET A 168 5.60 31.52 3.36
CA MET A 168 5.53 31.38 1.90
C MET A 168 5.06 30.01 1.43
N GLY A 169 5.17 28.97 2.27
CA GLY A 169 4.71 27.63 1.94
C GLY A 169 3.25 27.56 1.51
N GLY A 170 2.40 28.41 2.09
CA GLY A 170 0.99 28.53 1.72
C GLY A 170 0.76 28.91 0.25
N TYR A 171 1.75 29.50 -0.42
CA TYR A 171 1.63 29.93 -1.82
C TYR A 171 2.38 29.05 -2.80
N PHE A 172 3.19 28.08 -2.35
CA PHE A 172 4.07 27.29 -3.23
C PHE A 172 3.32 26.65 -4.41
N ARG A 173 2.09 26.14 -4.16
CA ARG A 173 1.26 25.53 -5.19
C ARG A 173 0.89 26.45 -6.36
N LEU A 174 0.81 27.77 -6.13
CA LEU A 174 0.56 28.74 -7.19
C LEU A 174 1.77 28.91 -8.12
N PHE A 175 2.98 28.67 -7.62
CA PHE A 175 4.24 28.91 -8.33
C PHE A 175 4.90 27.63 -8.84
N VAL A 176 4.22 26.49 -8.78
CA VAL A 176 4.78 25.19 -9.17
C VAL A 176 5.39 25.24 -10.57
N HIS A 177 4.70 25.89 -11.53
CA HIS A 177 5.16 26.02 -12.92
C HIS A 177 6.52 26.69 -13.08
N GLU A 178 6.97 27.47 -12.08
CA GLU A 178 8.27 28.14 -12.10
C GLU A 178 9.41 27.23 -11.61
N PHE A 179 9.10 26.19 -10.84
CA PHE A 179 10.11 25.37 -10.15
C PHE A 179 10.29 23.97 -10.73
N ILE A 180 9.40 23.52 -11.61
CA ILE A 180 9.55 22.24 -12.34
C ILE A 180 9.65 22.40 -13.87
N PRO A 181 10.39 23.42 -14.40
CA PRO A 181 10.38 23.75 -15.82
C PRO A 181 10.96 22.65 -16.72
N GLU A 182 11.85 21.81 -16.19
CA GLU A 182 12.45 20.70 -16.93
C GLU A 182 11.45 19.62 -17.35
N TYR A 183 10.29 19.58 -16.70
CA TYR A 183 9.20 18.68 -17.07
C TYR A 183 8.18 19.36 -18.00
N ILE A 184 8.24 20.69 -18.16
CA ILE A 184 7.26 21.46 -18.93
C ILE A 184 7.75 21.61 -20.38
N THR A 185 7.38 20.70 -21.28
CA THR A 185 7.70 20.79 -22.71
C THR A 185 6.49 21.24 -23.54
N ARG A 186 6.51 22.48 -24.05
CA ARG A 186 5.46 22.98 -24.97
C ARG A 186 5.59 22.44 -26.41
N ASP A 187 6.78 21.99 -26.79
CA ASP A 187 7.12 21.63 -28.17
C ASP A 187 6.99 20.13 -28.48
N ALA A 188 6.27 19.37 -27.63
CA ALA A 188 5.96 17.97 -27.92
C ALA A 188 5.02 17.89 -29.14
N LYS A 189 5.61 17.76 -30.33
CA LYS A 189 4.89 17.62 -31.62
C LYS A 189 4.11 16.30 -31.74
N SER A 190 4.13 15.44 -30.72
CA SER A 190 3.30 14.26 -30.62
C SER A 190 2.62 14.21 -29.26
N GLU A 191 1.35 13.82 -29.21
CA GLU A 191 0.60 13.53 -27.97
C GLU A 191 1.33 12.50 -27.08
N LEU A 192 2.26 11.73 -27.64
CA LEU A 192 3.09 10.73 -26.94
C LEU A 192 4.36 11.28 -26.26
N ASP A 193 4.79 12.51 -26.56
CA ASP A 193 5.94 13.19 -25.92
C ASP A 193 5.50 14.30 -24.94
N ALA A 194 4.19 14.36 -24.65
CA ALA A 194 3.58 15.36 -23.80
C ALA A 194 4.32 15.41 -22.45
N GLY A 195 4.95 16.54 -22.16
CA GLY A 195 5.59 16.80 -20.89
C GLY A 195 4.57 16.84 -19.75
N LEU A 196 4.98 17.37 -18.62
CA LEU A 196 4.09 17.73 -17.52
C LEU A 196 3.07 18.78 -17.99
N HIS A 197 1.93 18.31 -18.49
CA HIS A 197 0.74 19.14 -18.74
C HIS A 197 -0.21 19.05 -17.55
N ARG A 198 -0.35 17.87 -16.95
CA ARG A 198 -1.34 17.57 -15.91
C ARG A 198 -0.64 17.08 -14.66
N ALA A 199 -1.01 17.65 -13.53
CA ALA A 199 -0.48 17.26 -12.24
C ALA A 199 -1.55 17.33 -11.16
N VAL A 200 -1.32 16.58 -10.10
CA VAL A 200 -2.21 16.49 -8.95
C VAL A 200 -1.47 17.05 -7.74
N TYR A 201 -1.92 18.19 -7.25
CA TYR A 201 -1.45 18.73 -5.99
C TYR A 201 -2.26 18.16 -4.83
N MET A 202 -1.60 17.85 -3.72
CA MET A 202 -2.24 17.49 -2.45
C MET A 202 -1.49 18.06 -1.25
N ASP A 203 -2.24 18.50 -0.23
CA ASP A 203 -1.69 18.90 1.07
C ASP A 203 -1.06 17.69 1.78
N THR A 204 -0.15 17.96 2.73
CA THR A 204 0.58 16.95 3.49
C THR A 204 -0.31 16.14 4.43
N ASP A 205 -1.47 16.67 4.80
CA ASP A 205 -2.47 16.03 5.66
C ASP A 205 -3.58 15.31 4.85
N VAL A 206 -3.32 15.03 3.57
CA VAL A 206 -4.17 14.16 2.74
C VAL A 206 -3.71 12.70 2.84
N VAL A 207 -4.64 11.75 2.87
CA VAL A 207 -4.35 10.31 2.79
C VAL A 207 -5.08 9.73 1.59
N VAL A 208 -4.32 9.04 0.73
CA VAL A 208 -4.82 8.34 -0.44
C VAL A 208 -5.33 6.94 -0.04
N MET A 209 -6.59 6.67 -0.34
CA MET A 209 -7.29 5.44 0.05
C MET A 209 -7.60 4.52 -1.14
N THR A 210 -7.33 4.96 -2.37
CA THR A 210 -7.65 4.21 -3.59
C THR A 210 -6.56 4.33 -4.64
N ASN A 211 -6.51 3.38 -5.57
CA ASN A 211 -5.54 3.37 -6.65
C ASN A 211 -5.68 4.63 -7.55
N LEU A 212 -4.54 5.28 -7.81
CA LEU A 212 -4.51 6.53 -8.56
C LEU A 212 -4.78 6.37 -10.07
N ASN A 213 -4.82 5.15 -10.63
CA ASN A 213 -5.34 4.93 -11.99
C ASN A 213 -6.77 5.47 -12.13
N HIS A 214 -7.61 5.31 -11.11
CA HIS A 214 -8.99 5.81 -11.16
C HIS A 214 -9.03 7.33 -11.27
N LEU A 215 -8.08 8.04 -10.65
CA LEU A 215 -8.00 9.50 -10.75
C LEU A 215 -7.63 9.90 -12.18
N MET A 216 -6.64 9.22 -12.76
CA MET A 216 -6.24 9.46 -14.15
C MET A 216 -7.42 9.31 -15.10
N HIS A 217 -8.21 8.24 -14.95
CA HIS A 217 -9.42 8.06 -15.76
C HIS A 217 -10.44 9.20 -15.57
N SER A 218 -10.70 9.65 -14.34
CA SER A 218 -11.58 10.80 -14.11
C SER A 218 -11.07 12.10 -14.76
N ILE A 219 -9.74 12.29 -14.77
CA ILE A 219 -9.10 13.44 -15.43
C ILE A 219 -9.21 13.32 -16.96
N ASP A 220 -8.99 12.13 -17.51
CA ASP A 220 -9.06 11.87 -18.95
C ASP A 220 -10.49 12.01 -19.50
N GLU A 221 -11.50 11.51 -18.77
CA GLU A 221 -12.91 11.70 -19.12
C GLU A 221 -13.27 13.19 -19.15
N SER A 222 -12.87 13.93 -18.11
CA SER A 222 -13.07 15.38 -18.07
C SER A 222 -12.35 16.07 -19.23
N TYR A 223 -11.11 15.66 -19.55
CA TYR A 223 -10.34 16.21 -20.66
C TYR A 223 -11.00 15.98 -22.02
N ALA A 224 -11.51 14.77 -22.29
CA ALA A 224 -12.17 14.44 -23.55
C ALA A 224 -13.36 15.39 -23.81
N ASP A 225 -14.16 15.66 -22.78
CA ASP A 225 -15.30 16.59 -22.85
C ASP A 225 -14.89 18.05 -23.16
N PHE A 226 -13.66 18.44 -22.85
CA PHE A 226 -13.09 19.76 -23.19
C PHE A 226 -12.41 19.77 -24.55
N ALA A 227 -11.68 18.72 -24.90
CA ALA A 227 -11.01 18.57 -26.18
C ALA A 227 -12.01 18.63 -27.35
N ASP A 228 -13.18 18.00 -27.20
CA ASP A 228 -14.26 18.04 -28.20
C ASP A 228 -14.84 19.45 -28.40
N LYS A 229 -14.68 20.35 -27.43
CA LYS A 229 -15.15 21.75 -27.49
C LYS A 229 -14.06 22.72 -27.94
N ALA A 230 -12.79 22.31 -27.90
CA ALA A 230 -11.66 23.16 -28.26
C ALA A 230 -11.64 23.42 -29.79
N LYS A 231 -11.21 24.61 -30.18
CA LYS A 231 -11.01 24.91 -31.61
C LYS A 231 -9.78 24.14 -32.13
N PRO A 232 -9.73 23.76 -33.41
CA PRO A 232 -8.60 22.99 -33.98
C PRO A 232 -7.22 23.64 -33.84
N ASP A 233 -7.16 24.94 -33.59
CA ASP A 233 -5.94 25.74 -33.42
C ASP A 233 -5.59 26.02 -31.96
N GLN A 234 -6.38 25.53 -31.00
CA GLN A 234 -6.15 25.71 -29.57
C GLN A 234 -5.73 24.38 -28.94
N VAL A 235 -4.62 24.40 -28.19
CA VAL A 235 -4.27 23.30 -27.30
C VAL A 235 -5.38 23.20 -26.25
N PRO A 236 -6.08 22.06 -26.12
CA PRO A 236 -7.10 21.91 -25.10
C PRO A 236 -6.42 21.99 -23.74
N THR A 237 -6.83 22.95 -22.92
CA THR A 237 -6.41 23.07 -21.53
C THR A 237 -7.55 22.55 -20.65
N ILE A 238 -7.26 21.69 -19.67
CA ILE A 238 -8.28 21.37 -18.66
C ILE A 238 -8.51 22.60 -17.76
N PRO A 239 -9.73 22.79 -17.25
CA PRO A 239 -9.95 23.64 -16.10
C PRO A 239 -9.17 23.12 -14.89
N LEU A 240 -8.87 24.02 -13.96
CA LEU A 240 -8.37 23.67 -12.64
C LEU A 240 -9.47 22.97 -11.86
N MET A 241 -9.32 21.68 -11.57
CA MET A 241 -10.36 20.94 -10.86
C MET A 241 -10.16 21.06 -9.35
N THR A 242 -11.13 21.63 -8.66
CA THR A 242 -11.11 21.82 -7.20
C THR A 242 -12.30 21.11 -6.56
N TYR A 243 -12.23 20.86 -5.24
CA TYR A 243 -13.43 20.51 -4.48
C TYR A 243 -13.92 21.72 -3.69
N ARG A 244 -15.09 22.25 -4.07
CA ARG A 244 -15.75 23.36 -3.35
C ARG A 244 -14.77 24.47 -2.94
N GLU A 245 -13.90 24.87 -3.87
CA GLU A 245 -12.92 25.94 -3.69
C GLU A 245 -11.84 25.64 -2.62
N ASN A 246 -11.67 24.39 -2.18
CA ASN A 246 -10.61 24.00 -1.24
C ASN A 246 -9.28 23.79 -1.98
N SER A 247 -8.19 24.36 -1.47
CA SER A 247 -6.89 24.27 -2.14
C SER A 247 -6.05 23.06 -1.77
N GLY A 248 -6.42 22.30 -0.73
CA GLY A 248 -5.64 21.15 -0.27
C GLY A 248 -5.67 19.94 -1.19
N PHE A 249 -6.46 20.01 -2.25
CA PHE A 249 -6.37 19.11 -3.38
C PHE A 249 -6.69 19.87 -4.67
N LEU A 250 -5.87 19.71 -5.70
CA LEU A 250 -6.06 20.42 -6.97
C LEU A 250 -5.52 19.58 -8.13
N VAL A 251 -6.37 19.27 -9.11
CA VAL A 251 -5.89 18.82 -10.42
C VAL A 251 -5.59 20.07 -11.25
N MET A 252 -4.35 20.21 -11.66
CA MET A 252 -3.86 21.39 -12.35
C MET A 252 -3.36 21.05 -13.74
N ASP A 253 -3.75 21.90 -14.69
CA ASP A 253 -2.95 22.14 -15.88
C ASP A 253 -1.89 23.19 -15.53
N ILE A 254 -0.62 22.80 -15.59
CA ILE A 254 0.49 23.65 -15.19
C ILE A 254 0.54 24.94 -16.02
N PHE A 255 0.06 24.93 -17.26
CA PHE A 255 0.02 26.11 -18.12
C PHE A 255 -1.09 27.10 -17.75
N GLN A 256 -2.12 26.67 -17.01
CA GLN A 256 -3.19 27.54 -16.54
C GLN A 256 -2.77 28.38 -15.32
N LEU A 257 -1.72 28.00 -14.58
CA LEU A 257 -1.29 28.72 -13.38
C LEU A 257 -0.85 30.16 -13.67
N GLU A 258 -0.21 30.41 -14.80
CA GLU A 258 0.14 31.78 -15.21
C GLU A 258 -1.11 32.60 -15.55
N LYS A 259 -2.08 31.99 -16.23
CA LYS A 259 -3.37 32.64 -16.52
C LYS A 259 -4.14 32.92 -15.23
N LEU A 260 -4.11 32.00 -14.27
CA LEU A 260 -4.71 32.18 -12.94
C LEU A 260 -4.16 33.44 -12.26
N PHE A 261 -2.84 33.64 -12.30
CA PHE A 261 -2.21 34.85 -11.77
C PHE A 261 -2.64 36.13 -12.49
N GLN A 262 -2.74 36.11 -13.82
CA GLN A 262 -3.18 37.26 -14.60
C GLN A 262 -4.63 37.63 -14.27
N LEU A 263 -5.51 36.64 -14.14
CA LEU A 263 -6.90 36.84 -13.75
C LEU A 263 -7.00 37.34 -12.30
N ALA A 264 -6.22 36.79 -11.38
CA ALA A 264 -6.15 37.26 -9.99
C ALA A 264 -5.75 38.74 -9.92
N ARG A 265 -4.74 39.18 -10.68
CA ARG A 265 -4.35 40.60 -10.77
C ARG A 265 -5.48 41.49 -11.30
N THR A 266 -6.23 40.99 -12.28
CA THR A 266 -7.38 41.69 -12.85
C THR A 266 -8.49 41.85 -11.79
N CYS A 267 -8.79 40.80 -11.02
CA CYS A 267 -9.73 40.88 -9.89
C CYS A 267 -9.32 41.92 -8.83
N VAL A 268 -8.02 42.06 -8.57
CA VAL A 268 -7.48 43.09 -7.66
C VAL A 268 -7.68 44.48 -8.24
N GLY A 269 -7.25 44.70 -9.50
CA GLY A 269 -7.29 46.01 -10.14
C GLY A 269 -8.70 46.60 -10.28
N GLU A 270 -9.71 45.74 -10.44
CA GLU A 270 -11.11 46.14 -10.47
C GLU A 270 -11.71 46.45 -9.09
N GLY A 271 -10.92 46.36 -8.02
CA GLY A 271 -11.40 46.58 -6.66
C GLY A 271 -12.49 45.60 -6.28
N GLN A 272 -12.43 44.35 -6.75
CA GLN A 272 -13.41 43.29 -6.43
C GLN A 272 -12.87 42.30 -5.42
N LEU A 273 -11.55 42.13 -5.38
CA LEU A 273 -10.83 41.67 -4.21
C LEU A 273 -10.74 42.82 -3.18
N VAL A 274 -11.87 43.44 -2.80
CA VAL A 274 -11.86 44.28 -1.61
C VAL A 274 -11.79 43.33 -0.44
N ALA A 275 -10.82 43.54 0.45
CA ALA A 275 -10.87 42.96 1.77
C ALA A 275 -12.21 43.36 2.41
N GLN A 276 -13.24 42.51 2.33
CA GLN A 276 -14.16 42.41 3.44
C GLN A 276 -13.24 42.14 4.62
N ASN A 277 -13.18 43.09 5.56
CA ASN A 277 -12.05 43.38 6.46
C ASN A 277 -11.49 42.21 7.31
N ASP A 278 -11.98 40.98 7.13
CA ASP A 278 -11.64 39.78 7.89
C ASP A 278 -11.16 38.61 7.02
N ILE A 279 -11.11 38.72 5.69
CA ILE A 279 -10.67 37.61 4.82
C ILE A 279 -9.14 37.61 4.70
N VAL A 280 -8.53 36.67 5.41
CA VAL A 280 -7.12 36.30 5.23
C VAL A 280 -6.92 35.85 3.78
N MET A 281 -6.18 36.63 2.99
CA MET A 281 -5.83 36.25 1.62
C MET A 281 -4.81 35.11 1.66
N SER A 282 -5.25 33.90 1.32
CA SER A 282 -4.39 32.75 1.04
C SER A 282 -4.45 32.37 -0.46
N ASP A 283 -3.65 31.39 -0.85
CA ASP A 283 -3.80 30.68 -2.13
C ASP A 283 -5.23 30.19 -2.39
N GLN A 284 -5.87 29.60 -1.37
CA GLN A 284 -7.28 29.17 -1.45
C GLN A 284 -8.21 30.34 -1.73
N SER A 285 -7.97 31.50 -1.09
CA SER A 285 -8.75 32.71 -1.38
C SER A 285 -8.56 33.14 -2.83
N VAL A 286 -7.32 33.19 -3.31
CA VAL A 286 -7.03 33.56 -4.71
C VAL A 286 -7.79 32.65 -5.67
N ILE A 287 -7.71 31.33 -5.49
CA ILE A 287 -8.43 30.34 -6.28
C ILE A 287 -9.93 30.60 -6.25
N ARG A 288 -10.51 30.72 -5.06
CA ARG A 288 -11.95 30.97 -4.84
C ARG A 288 -12.44 32.24 -5.54
N TYR A 289 -11.66 33.32 -5.48
CA TYR A 289 -12.05 34.58 -6.08
C TYR A 289 -11.96 34.57 -7.61
N VAL A 290 -10.95 33.89 -8.16
CA VAL A 290 -10.88 33.71 -9.61
C VAL A 290 -12.01 32.80 -10.08
N ASP A 291 -12.30 31.70 -9.36
CA ASP A 291 -13.41 30.79 -9.67
C ASP A 291 -14.76 31.50 -9.69
N GLY A 292 -15.08 32.27 -8.65
CA GLY A 292 -16.34 33.01 -8.58
C GLY A 292 -16.55 34.04 -9.71
N LYS A 293 -15.48 34.49 -10.38
CA LYS A 293 -15.54 35.47 -11.48
C LYS A 293 -15.34 34.86 -12.86
N TYR A 294 -14.49 33.84 -12.95
CA TYR A 294 -14.09 33.14 -14.16
C TYR A 294 -14.32 31.64 -13.97
N PRO A 295 -15.57 31.21 -13.77
CA PRO A 295 -15.89 29.81 -13.48
C PRO A 295 -15.51 28.87 -14.62
N GLU A 296 -15.33 29.38 -15.84
CA GLU A 296 -14.84 28.61 -16.99
C GLU A 296 -13.38 28.14 -16.84
N MET A 297 -12.64 28.69 -15.88
CA MET A 297 -11.29 28.24 -15.53
C MET A 297 -11.30 27.03 -14.60
N PHE A 298 -12.43 26.69 -13.99
CA PHE A 298 -12.51 25.67 -12.96
C PHE A 298 -13.53 24.57 -13.31
N ASP A 299 -13.32 23.41 -12.72
CA ASP A 299 -14.28 22.30 -12.72
C ASP A 299 -14.30 21.65 -11.33
N THR A 300 -15.26 20.77 -11.09
CA THR A 300 -15.43 20.09 -9.82
C THR A 300 -15.19 18.59 -9.96
N LEU A 301 -14.40 18.04 -9.05
CA LEU A 301 -14.28 16.60 -8.94
C LEU A 301 -15.45 16.00 -8.15
N PRO A 302 -15.77 14.72 -8.39
CA PRO A 302 -16.68 13.97 -7.54
C PRO A 302 -16.31 14.07 -6.05
N ASP A 303 -17.32 14.09 -5.19
CA ASP A 303 -17.17 14.28 -3.74
C ASP A 303 -16.24 13.22 -3.09
N GLU A 304 -16.12 12.03 -3.68
CA GLU A 304 -15.27 10.95 -3.17
C GLU A 304 -13.78 11.29 -3.25
N TRP A 305 -13.36 12.10 -4.23
CA TRP A 305 -11.98 12.55 -4.41
C TRP A 305 -11.55 13.59 -3.37
N PHE A 306 -12.46 14.07 -2.55
CA PHE A 306 -12.11 15.01 -1.50
C PHE A 306 -13.06 14.90 -0.32
N MET A 307 -12.70 14.05 0.64
CA MET A 307 -13.44 13.91 1.88
C MET A 307 -12.73 14.67 2.99
N HIS A 308 -13.36 15.76 3.42
CA HIS A 308 -12.82 16.64 4.45
C HIS A 308 -13.02 16.07 5.87
N ILE A 309 -11.93 15.75 6.55
CA ILE A 309 -11.85 15.14 7.89
C ILE A 309 -11.32 16.18 8.90
N GLY A 310 -12.17 17.08 9.39
CA GLY A 310 -11.73 18.12 10.33
C GLY A 310 -12.84 18.60 11.26
N HIS A 311 -12.50 18.86 12.52
CA HIS A 311 -13.46 19.20 13.58
C HIS A 311 -13.67 20.71 13.85
N GLY A 312 -13.08 21.60 13.07
CA GLY A 312 -13.05 23.03 13.42
C GLY A 312 -14.09 23.93 12.73
N TYR A 313 -14.11 23.94 11.40
CA TYR A 313 -14.69 25.10 10.70
C TYR A 313 -16.22 25.05 10.52
N ARG A 314 -16.87 23.90 10.75
CA ARG A 314 -18.33 23.76 10.50
C ARG A 314 -19.16 23.11 11.61
N ARG A 315 -18.58 22.85 12.80
CA ARG A 315 -19.26 22.26 13.98
C ARG A 315 -20.01 20.93 13.74
N SER A 316 -19.89 20.33 12.56
CA SER A 316 -20.45 19.02 12.23
C SER A 316 -19.30 18.03 12.11
N PRO A 317 -19.21 17.01 12.99
CA PRO A 317 -18.70 15.72 12.54
C PRO A 317 -19.47 15.39 11.28
N GLN A 318 -18.79 15.18 10.16
CA GLN A 318 -19.50 14.55 9.06
C GLN A 318 -19.97 13.19 9.60
N ASN A 319 -21.26 12.86 9.43
CA ASN A 319 -21.84 11.58 9.83
C ASN A 319 -21.34 10.44 8.93
N LEU A 320 -20.04 10.40 8.65
CA LEU A 320 -19.41 9.48 7.70
C LEU A 320 -19.59 8.03 8.13
N HIS A 321 -19.74 7.78 9.43
CA HIS A 321 -20.05 6.47 9.96
C HIS A 321 -21.44 5.96 9.51
N TYR A 322 -22.39 6.86 9.27
CA TYR A 322 -23.77 6.51 8.91
C TYR A 322 -24.05 6.65 7.41
N GLU A 323 -23.23 7.40 6.69
CA GLU A 323 -23.53 7.76 5.29
C GLU A 323 -22.96 6.78 4.24
N ASN A 324 -22.25 5.71 4.64
CA ASN A 324 -21.64 4.72 3.73
C ASN A 324 -20.97 5.36 2.49
N LYS A 325 -20.32 6.50 2.69
CA LYS A 325 -19.67 7.26 1.63
C LYS A 325 -18.31 6.66 1.33
N ARG A 326 -18.04 6.42 0.05
CA ARG A 326 -16.71 6.03 -0.42
C ARG A 326 -15.79 7.25 -0.34
N ALA A 327 -14.55 7.04 0.09
CA ALA A 327 -13.53 8.07 0.13
C ALA A 327 -12.32 7.59 -0.69
N ALA A 328 -11.97 8.35 -1.72
CA ALA A 328 -10.71 8.18 -2.43
C ALA A 328 -9.60 8.94 -1.70
N PHE A 329 -9.84 10.20 -1.28
CA PHE A 329 -8.92 11.00 -0.47
C PHE A 329 -9.57 11.47 0.82
N LEU A 330 -8.84 11.32 1.93
CA LEU A 330 -9.20 11.84 3.25
C LEU A 330 -8.30 13.01 3.57
N HIS A 331 -8.86 14.20 3.83
CA HIS A 331 -8.09 15.41 4.06
C HIS A 331 -8.28 15.91 5.50
N PHE A 332 -7.23 15.80 6.32
CA PHE A 332 -7.25 15.98 7.78
C PHE A 332 -7.12 17.43 8.25
N THR A 333 -7.89 18.34 7.64
CA THR A 333 -7.74 19.79 7.82
C THR A 333 -7.84 20.26 9.27
N GLY A 334 -6.96 21.19 9.64
CA GLY A 334 -7.04 21.97 10.88
C GLY A 334 -5.82 21.78 11.79
N SER A 335 -5.38 22.87 12.43
CA SER A 335 -4.10 22.96 13.15
C SER A 335 -3.93 21.98 14.31
N ASN A 336 -5.02 21.40 14.81
CA ASN A 336 -4.97 20.42 15.89
C ASN A 336 -5.28 19.00 15.40
N THR A 337 -5.88 18.80 14.23
CA THR A 337 -6.48 17.51 13.82
C THR A 337 -5.51 16.64 13.04
N GLY A 338 -4.79 17.18 12.05
CA GLY A 338 -3.78 16.45 11.26
C GLY A 338 -2.72 15.82 12.17
N ALA A 339 -1.83 16.64 12.74
CA ALA A 339 -0.72 16.17 13.57
C ALA A 339 -1.15 15.29 14.75
N SER A 340 -2.38 15.47 15.26
CA SER A 340 -2.91 14.57 16.30
C SER A 340 -3.33 13.22 15.73
N PHE A 341 -3.96 13.16 14.55
CA PHE A 341 -4.33 11.90 13.89
C PHE A 341 -3.11 11.10 13.42
N PHE A 342 -2.05 11.78 12.99
CA PHE A 342 -0.82 11.11 12.56
C PHE A 342 0.16 10.79 13.70
N SER A 343 -0.26 10.99 14.96
CA SER A 343 0.51 10.61 16.14
C SER A 343 0.13 9.21 16.65
N ASP A 344 0.94 8.64 17.53
CA ASP A 344 0.58 7.44 18.28
C ASP A 344 -0.78 7.66 18.97
N GLN A 345 -1.74 6.77 18.72
CA GLN A 345 -3.15 6.86 19.16
C GLN A 345 -3.99 7.95 18.45
N GLY A 346 -3.62 8.34 17.24
CA GLY A 346 -4.30 9.43 16.56
C GLY A 346 -5.78 9.20 16.27
N LEU A 347 -6.19 7.94 16.05
CA LEU A 347 -7.60 7.57 16.00
C LEU A 347 -8.35 7.91 17.30
N ILE A 348 -7.78 7.53 18.46
CA ILE A 348 -8.38 7.78 19.77
C ILE A 348 -8.45 9.29 20.02
N LYS A 349 -7.35 10.02 19.81
CA LYS A 349 -7.28 11.48 19.97
C LYS A 349 -8.24 12.21 19.04
N PHE A 350 -8.44 11.69 17.83
CA PHE A 350 -9.43 12.21 16.91
C PHE A 350 -10.84 12.00 17.47
N CYS A 351 -11.14 10.78 17.92
CA CYS A 351 -12.42 10.44 18.54
C CYS A 351 -12.71 11.26 19.81
N GLU A 352 -11.71 11.53 20.65
CA GLU A 352 -11.86 12.35 21.86
C GLU A 352 -12.33 13.78 21.54
N ARG A 353 -11.98 14.27 20.36
CA ARG A 353 -12.32 15.63 19.90
C ARG A 353 -13.57 15.66 19.05
N GLY A 354 -14.04 14.50 18.57
CA GLY A 354 -15.19 14.40 17.69
C GLY A 354 -16.50 14.34 18.45
N ARG A 355 -17.46 15.20 18.09
CA ARG A 355 -18.83 15.01 18.59
C ARG A 355 -19.37 13.68 18.05
N GLY A 356 -19.99 12.88 18.90
CA GLY A 356 -20.56 11.60 18.50
C GLY A 356 -19.56 10.45 18.36
N CYS A 357 -18.27 10.64 18.63
CA CYS A 357 -17.36 9.52 18.91
C CYS A 357 -17.10 9.45 20.42
N ASN A 358 -17.44 8.33 21.06
CA ASN A 358 -16.99 8.07 22.43
C ASN A 358 -15.64 7.38 22.36
N ALA A 359 -14.54 8.12 22.58
CA ALA A 359 -13.19 7.55 22.54
C ALA A 359 -12.92 6.48 23.61
N THR A 360 -13.74 6.43 24.66
CA THR A 360 -13.65 5.39 25.70
C THR A 360 -14.39 4.11 25.30
N ASP A 361 -15.25 4.18 24.29
CA ASP A 361 -15.97 3.03 23.76
C ASP A 361 -15.13 2.30 22.70
N THR A 362 -14.13 1.58 23.22
CA THR A 362 -13.20 0.74 22.45
C THR A 362 -13.68 -0.71 22.30
N ALA A 363 -14.90 -1.01 22.78
CA ALA A 363 -15.50 -2.32 22.63
C ALA A 363 -15.69 -2.64 21.14
N GLU A 364 -15.73 -3.93 20.80
CA GLU A 364 -16.04 -4.35 19.45
C GLU A 364 -17.45 -3.89 19.06
N GLY A 365 -17.58 -3.22 17.93
CA GLY A 365 -18.82 -2.55 17.49
C GLY A 365 -19.04 -1.19 18.15
N GLY A 366 -18.24 -0.82 19.15
CA GLY A 366 -18.21 0.48 19.78
C GLY A 366 -17.64 1.57 18.87
N HIS A 367 -17.74 2.83 19.31
CA HIS A 367 -17.48 3.99 18.44
C HIS A 367 -16.07 4.00 17.84
N VAL A 368 -15.02 3.63 18.61
CA VAL A 368 -13.63 3.62 18.11
C VAL A 368 -13.40 2.51 17.10
N ASP A 369 -13.89 1.31 17.38
CA ASP A 369 -13.74 0.14 16.52
C ASP A 369 -14.52 0.32 15.22
N ALA A 370 -15.75 0.81 15.30
CA ALA A 370 -16.58 1.07 14.15
C ALA A 370 -15.96 2.16 13.23
N PHE A 371 -15.34 3.19 13.82
CA PHE A 371 -14.54 4.15 13.07
C PHE A 371 -13.31 3.50 12.41
N SER A 372 -12.58 2.67 13.14
CA SER A 372 -11.39 1.96 12.63
C SER A 372 -11.69 1.12 11.38
N ARG A 373 -12.91 0.56 11.30
CA ARG A 373 -13.41 -0.24 10.17
C ARG A 373 -13.97 0.58 9.00
N SER A 374 -14.10 1.89 9.14
CA SER A 374 -14.54 2.79 8.07
C SER A 374 -13.33 3.47 7.41
N TRP A 375 -13.16 4.77 7.66
CA TRP A 375 -12.04 5.58 7.17
C TRP A 375 -10.88 5.64 8.17
N GLY A 376 -11.05 5.11 9.39
CA GLY A 376 -9.94 4.86 10.32
C GLY A 376 -8.84 3.96 9.74
N MET A 377 -9.07 3.34 8.58
CA MET A 377 -8.03 2.76 7.73
C MET A 377 -6.92 3.75 7.38
N ALA A 378 -7.11 5.07 7.44
CA ALA A 378 -6.00 6.01 7.29
C ALA A 378 -4.90 5.80 8.36
N GLU A 379 -5.28 5.32 9.57
CA GLU A 379 -4.34 4.94 10.63
C GLU A 379 -3.44 3.77 10.20
N HIS A 380 -3.86 2.96 9.23
CA HIS A 380 -3.03 1.92 8.63
C HIS A 380 -1.72 2.51 8.13
N TYR A 381 -1.74 3.61 7.36
CA TYR A 381 -0.54 4.25 6.82
C TYR A 381 0.34 4.88 7.90
N VAL A 382 -0.23 5.26 9.04
CA VAL A 382 0.52 5.76 10.21
C VAL A 382 1.33 4.63 10.83
N LYS A 383 0.68 3.49 11.09
CA LYS A 383 1.28 2.33 11.77
C LYS A 383 2.17 1.51 10.85
N LEU A 384 1.98 1.61 9.53
CA LEU A 384 2.74 0.83 8.57
C LEU A 384 4.19 1.31 8.51
N SER A 385 5.12 0.36 8.65
CA SER A 385 6.53 0.66 8.45
C SER A 385 6.85 0.85 6.97
N TRP A 386 7.92 1.60 6.67
CA TRP A 386 8.32 1.86 5.29
C TRP A 386 8.66 0.59 4.51
N THR A 387 9.30 -0.40 5.15
CA THR A 387 9.57 -1.70 4.53
C THR A 387 8.28 -2.33 3.98
N TRP A 388 7.19 -2.25 4.75
CA TRP A 388 5.89 -2.78 4.35
C TRP A 388 5.22 -1.94 3.27
N ALA A 389 5.23 -0.61 3.42
CA ALA A 389 4.67 0.31 2.43
C ALA A 389 5.31 0.11 1.04
N LEU A 390 6.64 -0.03 1.00
CA LEU A 390 7.40 -0.19 -0.24
C LEU A 390 7.17 -1.57 -0.88
N TYR A 391 7.05 -2.65 -0.11
CA TYR A 391 6.70 -3.95 -0.68
C TYR A 391 5.25 -3.96 -1.19
N GLN A 392 4.29 -3.44 -0.42
CA GLN A 392 2.88 -3.42 -0.80
C GLN A 392 2.61 -2.52 -2.02
N GLY A 393 3.29 -1.39 -2.11
CA GLY A 393 3.22 -0.50 -3.28
C GLY A 393 4.02 -1.04 -4.47
N GLY A 394 5.16 -1.67 -4.23
CA GLY A 394 6.12 -2.09 -5.25
C GLY A 394 6.12 -3.59 -5.51
N GLU A 395 6.98 -4.33 -4.81
CA GLU A 395 7.37 -5.70 -5.17
C GLU A 395 6.19 -6.67 -5.28
N SER A 396 5.23 -6.59 -4.36
CA SER A 396 4.05 -7.45 -4.34
C SER A 396 3.15 -7.31 -5.55
N ARG A 397 3.28 -6.21 -6.29
CA ARG A 397 2.44 -5.89 -7.45
C ARG A 397 3.03 -6.35 -8.76
N ILE A 398 4.29 -6.79 -8.77
CA ILE A 398 4.96 -7.31 -9.96
C ILE A 398 4.42 -8.70 -10.23
N LYS A 399 3.74 -8.91 -11.37
CA LYS A 399 3.20 -10.23 -11.70
C LYS A 399 4.33 -11.22 -11.98
N ARG A 400 4.06 -12.51 -11.79
CA ARG A 400 5.02 -13.58 -12.12
C ARG A 400 5.43 -13.47 -13.60
N GLY A 401 6.73 -13.37 -13.85
CA GLY A 401 7.29 -13.23 -15.20
C GLY A 401 7.39 -11.77 -15.70
N GLU A 402 6.82 -10.79 -14.99
CA GLU A 402 7.08 -9.38 -15.28
C GLU A 402 8.45 -8.97 -14.72
N THR A 403 9.15 -8.12 -15.47
CA THR A 403 10.36 -7.46 -14.97
C THR A 403 9.93 -6.15 -14.32
N GLY A 404 10.27 -5.94 -13.05
CA GLY A 404 9.99 -4.67 -12.37
C GLY A 404 10.97 -3.56 -12.76
N TYR A 405 10.62 -2.34 -12.38
CA TYR A 405 11.43 -1.14 -12.50
C TYR A 405 12.02 -0.80 -11.13
N LYS A 406 13.29 -0.40 -11.08
CA LYS A 406 13.86 0.13 -9.83
C LYS A 406 13.32 1.54 -9.62
N ALA A 407 12.74 1.80 -8.45
CA ALA A 407 12.47 3.18 -8.07
C ALA A 407 13.79 3.94 -7.92
N SER A 408 13.76 5.19 -8.36
CA SER A 408 14.88 6.11 -8.19
C SER A 408 14.43 7.37 -7.47
N GLU A 409 15.16 7.72 -6.42
CA GLU A 409 15.14 9.07 -5.88
C GLU A 409 15.95 9.95 -6.83
N SER A 410 15.28 10.87 -7.53
CA SER A 410 15.93 11.83 -8.41
C SER A 410 16.33 13.08 -7.61
N ARG A 411 17.63 13.38 -7.69
CA ARG A 411 18.31 14.68 -7.53
C ARG A 411 17.66 15.70 -6.59
N TYR A 412 18.40 16.08 -5.55
CA TYR A 412 18.19 17.38 -4.89
C TYR A 412 18.53 18.48 -5.90
N LEU A 413 17.50 19.11 -6.45
CA LEU A 413 17.67 20.18 -7.41
C LEU A 413 17.63 21.51 -6.66
N THR A 414 18.70 22.28 -6.81
CA THR A 414 18.62 23.73 -6.64
C THR A 414 18.23 24.29 -7.99
N PRO A 415 17.09 24.98 -8.13
CA PRO A 415 16.70 25.53 -9.41
C PRO A 415 17.79 26.50 -9.88
N LEU A 416 18.19 26.40 -11.15
CA LEU A 416 19.06 27.40 -11.75
C LEU A 416 18.33 28.75 -11.72
N LEU A 417 19.05 29.83 -11.38
CA LEU A 417 18.49 31.19 -11.37
C LEU A 417 17.68 31.45 -12.66
N PRO A 418 16.49 32.06 -12.57
CA PRO A 418 15.71 32.33 -13.77
C PRO A 418 16.55 33.21 -14.70
N VAL A 419 16.68 32.77 -15.95
CA VAL A 419 17.16 33.63 -17.03
C VAL A 419 16.24 34.84 -17.04
N THR A 420 16.80 36.01 -16.79
CA THR A 420 16.08 37.27 -16.78
C THR A 420 15.58 37.51 -18.20
N VAL A 421 14.32 37.16 -18.47
CA VAL A 421 13.65 37.56 -19.72
C VAL A 421 13.29 39.03 -19.54
N ASP A 422 14.03 39.90 -20.23
CA ASP A 422 13.83 41.34 -20.24
C ASP A 422 12.49 41.66 -20.91
N PHE A 423 11.46 41.95 -20.10
CA PHE A 423 10.12 42.35 -20.57
C PHE A 423 10.02 43.85 -20.89
N THR A 424 11.09 44.51 -21.36
CA THR A 424 11.02 45.89 -21.85
C THR A 424 10.56 45.97 -23.32
N GLN A 425 9.38 45.41 -23.64
CA GLN A 425 8.66 45.86 -24.85
C GLN A 425 7.88 47.15 -24.54
N LYS A 426 8.46 48.28 -24.95
CA LYS A 426 7.83 49.60 -25.00
C LYS A 426 6.53 49.53 -25.83
N THR A 427 5.37 49.52 -25.19
CA THR A 427 4.12 49.92 -25.83
C THR A 427 4.02 51.45 -25.85
N SER A 428 3.85 52.02 -27.04
CA SER A 428 3.61 53.46 -27.25
C SER A 428 2.32 53.94 -26.59
N PRO A 429 2.22 55.22 -26.16
CA PRO A 429 1.05 55.72 -25.45
C PRO A 429 -0.12 55.97 -26.42
N ALA A 430 -1.22 55.25 -26.22
CA ALA A 430 -2.48 55.55 -26.89
C ALA A 430 -3.21 56.71 -26.18
N LYS A 431 -3.75 57.60 -27.00
CA LYS A 431 -4.36 58.89 -26.68
C LYS A 431 -5.57 58.79 -25.74
N TYR A 432 -5.63 59.78 -24.84
CA TYR A 432 -6.78 60.24 -24.06
C TYR A 432 -8.11 60.25 -24.83
N ILE A 433 -9.16 59.74 -24.18
CA ILE A 433 -10.54 60.21 -24.38
C ILE A 433 -11.06 60.64 -23.00
N ASN A 434 -11.30 61.94 -22.85
CA ASN A 434 -12.03 62.53 -21.75
C ASN A 434 -13.52 62.16 -21.85
N VAL A 435 -14.10 61.61 -20.79
CA VAL A 435 -15.56 61.67 -20.57
C VAL A 435 -15.81 62.12 -19.14
N THR A 436 -16.45 63.28 -19.03
CA THR A 436 -16.86 63.97 -17.81
C THR A 436 -18.17 63.36 -17.27
N PRO A 437 -18.42 63.34 -15.94
CA PRO A 437 -19.55 62.62 -15.37
C PRO A 437 -20.86 63.40 -15.45
N THR A 438 -21.92 62.76 -15.95
CA THR A 438 -23.30 63.24 -15.79
C THR A 438 -23.96 62.66 -14.55
N ARG A 439 -24.29 63.58 -13.64
CA ARG A 439 -25.13 63.46 -12.46
C ARG A 439 -26.57 63.18 -12.88
N ALA A 440 -27.20 62.14 -12.35
CA ALA A 440 -28.65 61.94 -12.44
C ALA A 440 -29.24 61.49 -11.10
N THR A 441 -30.32 62.16 -10.75
CA THR A 441 -31.09 62.14 -9.51
C THR A 441 -32.17 61.04 -9.50
N ASN A 442 -32.46 60.53 -8.31
CA ASN A 442 -33.74 60.02 -7.77
C ASN A 442 -34.71 59.25 -8.69
N HIS A 443 -35.07 58.02 -8.28
CA HIS A 443 -36.46 57.66 -7.97
C HIS A 443 -36.56 56.36 -7.14
N ARG A 444 -37.29 56.45 -6.00
CA ARG A 444 -37.89 55.31 -5.28
C ARG A 444 -39.08 54.76 -6.08
N PRO A 445 -39.48 53.50 -5.83
CA PRO A 445 -40.82 53.31 -5.27
C PRO A 445 -40.89 52.30 -4.10
N ASN A 446 -41.95 52.47 -3.32
CA ASN A 446 -42.32 51.74 -2.11
C ASN A 446 -42.86 50.31 -2.39
N ASN A 447 -42.45 49.34 -1.55
CA ASN A 447 -43.20 48.28 -0.82
C ASN A 447 -44.28 47.40 -1.53
N PRO A 448 -44.59 46.16 -1.07
CA PRO A 448 -44.71 45.80 0.36
C PRO A 448 -44.38 44.36 0.83
N LEU A 449 -44.20 44.26 2.16
CA LEU A 449 -44.66 43.21 3.11
C LEU A 449 -44.48 41.71 2.75
N LEU A 450 -43.66 41.00 3.54
CA LEU A 450 -43.94 39.64 3.99
C LEU A 450 -43.35 39.39 5.38
N LEU A 451 -44.11 38.62 6.17
CA LEU A 451 -44.14 38.53 7.62
C LEU A 451 -42.91 37.84 8.24
N ALA A 452 -42.36 38.44 9.29
CA ALA A 452 -41.45 37.80 10.22
C ALA A 452 -42.23 37.04 11.29
N GLN A 453 -41.90 35.76 11.48
CA GLN A 453 -42.29 34.94 12.64
C GLN A 453 -41.27 35.15 13.77
N PRO A 454 -41.67 35.18 15.06
CA PRO A 454 -40.76 35.37 16.17
C PRO A 454 -40.12 34.06 16.62
N GLU A 455 -38.79 34.06 16.79
CA GLU A 455 -38.08 32.98 17.49
C GLU A 455 -38.30 33.07 19.02
N PRO A 456 -38.39 31.92 19.72
CA PRO A 456 -38.61 31.90 21.16
C PRO A 456 -37.30 32.14 21.92
N LYS A 457 -37.35 33.10 22.87
CA LYS A 457 -36.38 33.23 23.95
C LYS A 457 -36.54 32.03 24.90
N TYR A 458 -35.47 31.29 25.13
CA TYR A 458 -35.40 30.32 26.22
C TYR A 458 -34.66 30.91 27.40
N ASP A 459 -35.35 30.88 28.54
CA ASP A 459 -34.91 31.38 29.84
C ASP A 459 -33.78 30.54 30.43
N ILE A 460 -32.82 31.26 31.02
CA ILE A 460 -31.71 30.71 31.80
C ILE A 460 -32.27 30.26 33.15
N TYR A 461 -32.32 28.96 33.36
CA TYR A 461 -32.63 28.36 34.67
C TYR A 461 -31.33 28.29 35.48
N GLN A 462 -31.21 29.14 36.51
CA GLN A 462 -30.29 28.93 37.62
C GLN A 462 -31.01 28.14 38.72
N PRO A 463 -30.36 27.13 39.34
CA PRO A 463 -30.66 26.75 40.69
C PRO A 463 -29.58 27.28 41.64
N GLN A 464 -30.00 28.16 42.54
CA GLN A 464 -29.31 28.48 43.78
C GLN A 464 -29.83 27.57 44.92
N ASN A 465 -28.92 27.35 45.87
CA ASN A 465 -29.10 26.95 47.27
C ASN A 465 -29.41 25.48 47.59
N GLU A 466 -28.96 24.92 48.70
CA GLU A 466 -27.90 25.17 49.68
C GLU A 466 -27.92 23.89 50.57
N ILE A 467 -26.89 23.72 51.39
CA ILE A 467 -26.93 23.21 52.78
C ILE A 467 -25.98 22.03 53.09
N SER A 468 -24.94 22.44 53.82
CA SER A 468 -24.25 21.82 54.96
C SER A 468 -23.31 20.63 54.79
N GLY A 469 -22.10 20.85 55.31
CA GLY A 469 -21.19 19.79 55.74
C GLY A 469 -19.76 20.30 55.96
N ALA A 470 -19.57 21.18 56.95
CA ALA A 470 -18.26 21.67 57.42
C ALA A 470 -17.27 20.52 57.73
N VAL A 471 -15.95 20.73 57.65
CA VAL A 471 -15.13 21.13 58.81
C VAL A 471 -13.65 21.38 58.37
N LEU A 472 -13.14 22.57 58.71
CA LEU A 472 -11.80 22.98 59.22
C LEU A 472 -10.52 22.40 58.56
N GLU A 473 -9.40 23.11 58.32
CA GLU A 473 -8.91 24.41 58.76
C GLU A 473 -7.69 24.86 57.92
N LYS A 474 -7.58 26.18 57.67
CA LYS A 474 -6.42 27.11 57.79
C LYS A 474 -4.99 26.57 57.51
N THR A 475 -4.06 27.27 56.86
CA THR A 475 -3.80 28.72 56.78
C THR A 475 -2.68 29.02 55.77
N ASN A 476 -2.89 30.07 54.97
CA ASN A 476 -2.02 31.23 54.70
C ASN A 476 -0.56 31.14 54.22
N HIS A 477 -0.35 31.86 53.10
CA HIS A 477 0.71 32.82 52.77
C HIS A 477 2.17 32.29 52.71
N VAL A 478 3.03 32.70 51.79
CA VAL A 478 3.46 34.06 51.47
C VAL A 478 4.14 34.04 50.09
N GLU A 479 3.91 35.12 49.37
CA GLU A 479 4.45 35.57 48.11
C GLU A 479 5.90 36.11 48.27
N VAL A 480 6.57 36.48 47.17
CA VAL A 480 7.56 37.59 47.08
C VAL A 480 9.06 37.25 46.84
N HIS A 481 9.51 37.73 45.66
CA HIS A 481 10.77 38.38 45.23
C HIS A 481 12.09 37.64 44.87
N LEU A 482 12.38 37.76 43.57
CA LEU A 482 13.47 38.50 42.88
C LEU A 482 14.96 38.20 43.17
N ASP A 483 15.64 37.93 42.05
CA ASP A 483 16.86 38.58 41.55
C ASP A 483 18.28 38.20 42.05
N LEU A 484 19.12 37.92 41.03
CA LEU A 484 20.45 38.47 40.72
C LEU A 484 21.66 37.50 40.61
N CYS A 485 22.20 37.48 39.39
CA CYS A 485 23.61 37.63 38.98
C CYS A 485 24.78 36.95 39.73
N ASN A 486 25.52 36.17 38.92
CA ASN A 486 26.98 36.19 38.65
C ASN A 486 28.05 35.59 39.60
N ILE A 487 28.86 34.72 38.96
CA ILE A 487 30.33 34.51 39.05
C ILE A 487 30.91 33.74 40.25
N CYS A 488 31.57 32.59 39.95
CA CYS A 488 32.97 32.27 40.31
C CYS A 488 33.42 30.90 39.74
N GLU A 489 34.26 30.96 38.69
CA GLU A 489 35.67 30.51 38.64
C GLU A 489 36.17 29.14 39.22
N ILE A 490 37.03 28.48 38.40
CA ILE A 490 38.25 27.67 38.70
C ILE A 490 38.26 26.14 38.46
N GLN A 491 39.01 25.75 37.38
CA GLN A 491 40.00 24.65 37.13
C GLN A 491 39.60 23.16 37.36
N PHE A 492 40.07 22.13 36.60
CA PHE A 492 41.44 21.76 36.20
C PHE A 492 41.46 20.73 35.02
N VAL A 493 42.34 20.99 34.04
CA VAL A 493 43.32 20.13 33.32
C VAL A 493 42.96 19.01 32.30
N ASN A 494 43.70 19.14 31.19
CA ASN A 494 43.91 18.31 30.00
C ASN A 494 44.48 16.91 30.29
N ASP A 495 44.26 15.97 29.36
CA ASP A 495 45.40 15.38 28.65
C ASP A 495 45.03 14.81 27.26
N VAL A 496 46.01 15.00 26.38
CA VAL A 496 46.01 14.78 24.93
C VAL A 496 46.70 13.44 24.63
N CYS A 497 46.20 12.68 23.66
CA CYS A 497 47.06 11.91 22.75
C CYS A 497 46.35 11.63 21.41
N PHE A 498 46.78 12.37 20.39
CA PHE A 498 46.59 12.07 18.98
C PHE A 498 47.62 11.03 18.54
N THR A 499 47.23 10.03 17.76
CA THR A 499 48.18 9.31 16.92
C THR A 499 47.55 9.02 15.56
N LEU A 500 48.18 9.56 14.52
CA LEU A 500 47.95 9.27 13.11
C LEU A 500 48.18 7.78 12.84
N LEU A 501 47.33 7.18 12.00
CA LEU A 501 47.71 5.97 11.26
C LEU A 501 47.35 6.13 9.78
N GLN A 502 48.41 5.99 8.97
CA GLN A 502 48.46 6.12 7.53
C GLN A 502 47.61 5.04 6.85
N VAL A 503 46.86 5.46 5.83
CA VAL A 503 46.22 4.57 4.85
C VAL A 503 47.32 4.06 3.91
N GLN A 504 47.78 2.82 4.13
CA GLN A 504 48.56 2.08 3.14
C GLN A 504 47.62 1.22 2.30
N TYR A 505 47.63 1.48 1.00
CA TYR A 505 47.08 0.61 -0.03
C TYR A 505 47.79 -0.75 -0.03
N TYR A 506 47.08 -1.83 0.30
CA TYR A 506 47.53 -3.19 0.02
C TYR A 506 46.86 -3.72 -1.24
N ARG A 507 47.68 -3.96 -2.27
CA ARG A 507 47.34 -4.80 -3.43
C ARG A 507 47.31 -6.27 -2.98
N PRO A 508 46.33 -7.09 -3.40
CA PRO A 508 46.46 -8.53 -3.28
C PRO A 508 47.45 -9.06 -4.33
N ILE A 509 48.50 -9.72 -3.85
CA ILE A 509 49.39 -10.57 -4.63
C ILE A 509 48.62 -11.86 -4.93
N ILE A 510 48.41 -12.14 -6.22
CA ILE A 510 47.95 -13.44 -6.72
C ILE A 510 49.15 -14.39 -6.66
N SER A 511 49.11 -15.40 -5.78
CA SER A 511 50.01 -16.55 -5.88
C SER A 511 49.35 -17.65 -6.70
N SER A 512 49.92 -17.88 -7.87
CA SER A 512 49.73 -19.06 -8.71
C SER A 512 50.23 -20.33 -8.02
N GLN A 513 49.45 -21.40 -8.13
CA GLN A 513 49.84 -22.77 -8.54
C GLN A 513 48.88 -23.78 -7.90
N ASP A 514 47.97 -24.35 -8.70
CA ASP A 514 48.08 -25.77 -9.01
C ASP A 514 47.30 -26.13 -10.26
N GLN A 515 47.97 -26.89 -11.13
CA GLN A 515 47.50 -27.42 -12.39
C GLN A 515 46.91 -28.82 -12.17
N SER A 516 45.70 -29.09 -12.66
CA SER A 516 45.41 -30.40 -13.27
C SER A 516 44.18 -30.32 -14.20
N SER A 517 44.51 -30.35 -15.49
CA SER A 517 43.84 -30.88 -16.69
C SER A 517 42.32 -30.77 -16.95
N PRO A 518 41.93 -30.44 -18.20
CA PRO A 518 40.54 -30.21 -18.61
C PRO A 518 39.85 -31.48 -19.11
N ALA A 519 38.61 -31.71 -18.67
CA ALA A 519 37.70 -32.64 -19.32
C ALA A 519 36.94 -31.93 -20.46
N GLN A 520 36.98 -32.54 -21.65
CA GLN A 520 36.33 -32.07 -22.86
C GLN A 520 34.79 -32.06 -22.75
N PRO A 521 34.08 -31.14 -23.43
CA PRO A 521 32.63 -31.21 -23.55
C PRO A 521 32.25 -32.25 -24.63
N LEU A 522 31.59 -33.32 -24.20
CA LEU A 522 30.92 -34.29 -25.06
C LEU A 522 29.72 -33.62 -25.74
N HIS A 523 29.77 -33.58 -27.08
CA HIS A 523 28.61 -33.37 -27.95
C HIS A 523 27.50 -34.36 -27.58
N ARG A 524 26.35 -33.87 -27.11
CA ARG A 524 25.13 -34.67 -26.99
C ARG A 524 24.19 -34.33 -28.14
N SER A 525 23.99 -35.34 -28.99
CA SER A 525 23.03 -35.44 -30.06
C SER A 525 21.60 -35.17 -29.59
N SER A 526 20.90 -34.29 -30.30
CA SER A 526 19.46 -34.07 -30.20
C SER A 526 18.70 -35.29 -30.71
N SER A 527 18.14 -36.10 -29.81
CA SER A 527 17.06 -37.04 -30.13
C SER A 527 15.75 -36.44 -29.65
N SER A 528 14.90 -36.11 -30.62
CA SER A 528 13.52 -35.67 -30.43
C SER A 528 12.68 -36.79 -29.83
N SER A 529 12.27 -36.64 -28.57
CA SER A 529 11.18 -37.42 -27.98
C SER A 529 10.01 -36.48 -27.69
N SER A 530 8.87 -36.81 -28.29
CA SER A 530 7.57 -36.17 -28.18
C SER A 530 7.19 -35.85 -26.73
N ALA A 531 7.19 -34.57 -26.38
CA ALA A 531 6.64 -34.08 -25.12
C ALA A 531 5.11 -34.10 -25.21
N SER A 532 4.50 -34.95 -24.39
CA SER A 532 3.09 -34.89 -24.03
C SER A 532 2.85 -33.56 -23.30
N THR A 533 2.07 -32.68 -23.89
CA THR A 533 1.63 -31.42 -23.28
C THR A 533 0.67 -31.70 -22.12
N THR A 534 1.21 -31.86 -20.92
CA THR A 534 0.43 -31.67 -19.69
C THR A 534 0.02 -30.20 -19.62
N LYS A 535 -1.28 -29.94 -19.68
CA LYS A 535 -1.87 -28.61 -19.44
C LYS A 535 -1.58 -28.23 -17.98
N GLY A 536 -0.53 -27.45 -17.75
CA GLY A 536 -0.34 -26.77 -16.49
C GLY A 536 -1.50 -25.81 -16.25
N ILE A 537 -2.29 -26.05 -15.21
CA ILE A 537 -3.30 -25.10 -14.74
C ILE A 537 -2.54 -23.87 -14.25
N VAL A 538 -2.60 -22.79 -15.01
CA VAL A 538 -2.07 -21.48 -14.61
C VAL A 538 -3.07 -20.87 -13.64
N TYR A 539 -2.69 -20.76 -12.37
CA TYR A 539 -3.42 -19.99 -11.37
C TYR A 539 -3.24 -18.50 -11.69
N SER A 540 -4.08 -17.98 -12.58
CA SER A 540 -4.20 -16.55 -12.86
C SER A 540 -5.26 -15.96 -11.92
N HIS A 541 -4.96 -14.82 -11.28
CA HIS A 541 -5.93 -13.99 -10.55
C HIS A 541 -6.94 -13.29 -11.48
N ASP A 542 -7.39 -13.95 -12.55
CA ASP A 542 -8.48 -13.46 -13.37
C ASP A 542 -9.79 -13.68 -12.62
N ASN A 543 -10.21 -12.69 -11.81
CA ASN A 543 -11.56 -12.52 -11.26
C ASN A 543 -12.32 -13.83 -10.98
N ILE A 544 -11.69 -14.79 -10.30
CA ILE A 544 -12.42 -15.90 -9.73
C ILE A 544 -13.25 -15.26 -8.64
N ASN A 545 -14.58 -15.34 -8.75
CA ASN A 545 -15.52 -15.04 -7.67
C ASN A 545 -15.18 -15.98 -6.49
N LEU A 546 -14.14 -15.64 -5.74
CA LEU A 546 -13.79 -16.32 -4.51
C LEU A 546 -15.00 -16.15 -3.60
N PRO A 547 -15.48 -17.22 -2.96
CA PRO A 547 -16.53 -17.10 -1.97
C PRO A 547 -16.08 -16.06 -0.94
N GLU A 548 -16.90 -15.04 -0.69
CA GLU A 548 -16.67 -14.12 0.41
C GLU A 548 -16.54 -14.92 1.71
N SER A 549 -15.65 -14.49 2.60
CA SER A 549 -15.56 -15.09 3.92
C SER A 549 -16.88 -14.90 4.66
N SER A 550 -17.44 -15.97 5.23
CA SER A 550 -18.59 -15.83 6.12
C SER A 550 -18.18 -15.12 7.41
N VAL A 551 -18.85 -14.02 7.73
CA VAL A 551 -18.72 -13.34 9.03
C VAL A 551 -19.26 -14.24 10.14
N CYS A 552 -18.63 -14.24 11.32
CA CYS A 552 -19.17 -14.94 12.49
C CYS A 552 -20.51 -14.37 12.92
N THR A 553 -21.42 -15.26 13.33
CA THR A 553 -22.61 -14.82 14.06
C THR A 553 -22.23 -14.34 15.46
N GLU A 554 -23.10 -13.55 16.07
CA GLU A 554 -22.94 -13.13 17.47
C GLU A 554 -22.80 -14.35 18.41
N GLU A 555 -23.61 -15.39 18.19
CA GLU A 555 -23.53 -16.64 18.96
C GLU A 555 -22.17 -17.33 18.81
N GLN A 556 -21.64 -17.40 17.58
CA GLN A 556 -20.32 -17.97 17.34
C GLN A 556 -19.24 -17.16 18.06
N THR A 557 -19.33 -15.83 18.02
CA THR A 557 -18.40 -14.91 18.67
C THR A 557 -18.41 -15.10 20.19
N ILE A 558 -19.60 -15.21 20.81
CA ILE A 558 -19.75 -15.49 22.24
C ILE A 558 -19.12 -16.85 22.62
N LYS A 559 -19.35 -17.89 21.81
CA LYS A 559 -18.80 -19.24 22.06
C LYS A 559 -17.28 -19.27 21.94
N ILE A 560 -16.70 -18.64 20.91
CA ILE A 560 -15.25 -18.52 20.75
C ILE A 560 -14.67 -17.78 21.96
N SER A 561 -15.25 -16.64 22.33
CA SER A 561 -14.81 -15.84 23.48
C SER A 561 -14.83 -16.63 24.79
N THR A 562 -15.88 -17.42 24.99
CA THR A 562 -16.03 -18.27 26.19
C THR A 562 -15.01 -19.41 26.20
N GLN A 563 -14.87 -20.16 25.11
CA GLN A 563 -13.98 -21.33 25.04
C GLN A 563 -12.50 -20.95 25.08
N LEU A 564 -12.11 -19.78 24.56
CA LEU A 564 -10.75 -19.25 24.62
C LEU A 564 -10.52 -18.31 25.81
N GLU A 565 -11.50 -18.17 26.70
CA GLU A 565 -11.48 -17.34 27.92
C GLU A 565 -11.07 -15.88 27.66
N LEU A 566 -11.47 -15.31 26.51
CA LEU A 566 -11.00 -14.00 26.03
C LEU A 566 -11.40 -12.82 26.95
N THR A 567 -12.42 -12.99 27.77
CA THR A 567 -12.92 -11.96 28.71
C THR A 567 -12.08 -11.85 29.98
N THR A 568 -11.32 -12.89 30.32
CA THR A 568 -10.43 -12.89 31.48
C THR A 568 -9.04 -12.46 30.99
N LYS A 569 -8.53 -11.33 31.50
CA LYS A 569 -7.39 -10.60 30.91
C LYS A 569 -6.05 -11.36 30.76
N ARG A 570 -5.93 -12.65 31.09
CA ARG A 570 -4.72 -13.44 30.84
C ARG A 570 -5.01 -14.94 30.70
N THR A 571 -4.48 -15.54 29.63
CA THR A 571 -3.98 -16.93 29.50
C THR A 571 -4.80 -18.03 28.78
N GLY A 572 -6.05 -17.86 28.35
CA GLY A 572 -6.80 -18.99 27.74
C GLY A 572 -6.36 -19.44 26.31
N ILE A 573 -5.85 -18.52 25.49
CA ILE A 573 -5.52 -18.81 24.08
C ILE A 573 -4.33 -19.78 23.96
N SER A 574 -3.17 -19.44 24.52
CA SER A 574 -1.94 -20.27 24.34
C SER A 574 -2.12 -21.73 24.79
N PRO A 575 -2.62 -22.04 25.99
CA PRO A 575 -2.82 -23.42 26.43
C PRO A 575 -3.69 -24.24 25.48
N SER A 576 -4.65 -23.59 24.81
CA SER A 576 -5.59 -24.20 23.89
C SER A 576 -5.04 -24.38 22.47
N THR A 577 -4.01 -23.61 22.09
CA THR A 577 -3.59 -23.44 20.68
C THR A 577 -2.10 -23.66 20.40
N ARG A 578 -1.25 -23.82 21.42
CA ARG A 578 0.19 -24.01 21.24
C ARG A 578 0.61 -25.38 20.71
N CYS A 579 -0.22 -26.40 20.91
CA CYS A 579 0.08 -27.78 20.52
C CYS A 579 -1.13 -28.36 19.80
N PRO A 580 -1.33 -28.02 18.52
CA PRO A 580 -2.47 -28.51 17.76
C PRO A 580 -2.41 -30.03 17.57
N ASP A 581 -3.59 -30.64 17.49
CA ASP A 581 -3.77 -32.01 17.00
C ASP A 581 -4.61 -31.91 15.71
N PRO A 582 -3.96 -31.95 14.53
CA PRO A 582 -4.54 -31.52 13.26
C PRO A 582 -5.44 -32.58 12.62
N THR A 583 -6.34 -33.20 13.38
CA THR A 583 -7.23 -34.29 12.94
C THR A 583 -8.06 -33.94 11.70
N TRP A 584 -8.34 -32.65 11.46
CA TRP A 584 -9.00 -32.18 10.24
C TRP A 584 -8.15 -32.44 9.00
N LEU A 585 -6.84 -32.23 9.09
CA LEU A 585 -5.89 -32.42 8.01
C LEU A 585 -5.55 -33.90 7.85
N GLU A 586 -5.30 -34.61 8.94
CA GLU A 586 -4.98 -36.04 8.90
C GLU A 586 -6.16 -36.86 8.37
N GLY A 587 -7.36 -36.55 8.86
CA GLY A 587 -8.59 -37.14 8.38
C GLY A 587 -8.84 -36.83 6.90
N PHE A 588 -8.46 -35.63 6.43
CA PHE A 588 -8.55 -35.30 5.01
C PHE A 588 -7.66 -36.21 4.15
N TYR A 589 -6.36 -36.34 4.47
CA TYR A 589 -5.43 -37.15 3.67
C TYR A 589 -5.62 -38.66 3.81
N SER A 590 -6.28 -39.13 4.88
CA SER A 590 -6.59 -40.55 5.08
C SER A 590 -7.90 -40.98 4.39
N GLU A 591 -8.81 -40.05 4.10
CA GLU A 591 -10.10 -40.34 3.46
C GLU A 591 -10.11 -39.97 1.96
N GLU A 592 -9.38 -38.92 1.57
CA GLU A 592 -9.44 -38.34 0.23
C GLU A 592 -8.28 -38.80 -0.67
N GLN A 593 -8.62 -39.60 -1.67
CA GLN A 593 -7.66 -40.03 -2.69
C GLN A 593 -7.27 -38.88 -3.65
N ASP A 594 -8.19 -37.97 -3.93
CA ASP A 594 -7.95 -36.79 -4.77
C ASP A 594 -7.59 -35.59 -3.90
N ILE A 595 -6.28 -35.28 -3.88
CA ILE A 595 -5.71 -34.15 -3.14
C ILE A 595 -5.64 -32.86 -3.97
N GLY A 596 -6.38 -32.80 -5.09
CA GLY A 596 -6.37 -31.66 -6.01
C GLY A 596 -5.08 -31.56 -6.84
N SER A 597 -4.23 -32.57 -6.80
CA SER A 597 -3.00 -32.68 -7.60
C SER A 597 -2.61 -34.15 -7.82
N GLU A 598 -1.90 -34.40 -8.93
CA GLU A 598 -1.36 -35.73 -9.23
C GLU A 598 -0.21 -36.11 -8.28
N LYS A 599 0.60 -35.11 -7.89
CA LYS A 599 1.74 -35.27 -6.99
C LYS A 599 1.53 -34.45 -5.74
N PHE A 600 1.98 -34.98 -4.61
CA PHE A 600 2.04 -34.22 -3.36
C PHE A 600 3.23 -33.26 -3.36
N LEU A 601 2.99 -32.03 -2.93
CA LEU A 601 4.03 -31.01 -2.70
C LEU A 601 3.79 -30.37 -1.34
N GLY A 602 4.67 -30.66 -0.39
CA GLY A 602 4.71 -30.03 0.92
C GLY A 602 5.95 -29.16 1.10
N ILE A 603 5.85 -28.08 1.87
CA ILE A 603 6.95 -27.20 2.24
C ILE A 603 6.85 -26.89 3.73
N SER A 604 7.95 -27.08 4.46
CA SER A 604 8.12 -26.68 5.85
C SER A 604 9.31 -25.72 5.93
N VAL A 605 9.02 -24.48 6.34
CA VAL A 605 9.99 -23.39 6.52
C VAL A 605 10.27 -23.22 8.00
N GLY A 606 11.54 -23.31 8.39
CA GLY A 606 11.89 -23.42 9.80
C GLY A 606 11.64 -24.84 10.30
N CYS A 607 12.22 -25.79 9.58
CA CYS A 607 11.89 -27.20 9.72
C CYS A 607 12.22 -27.80 11.10
N ASN A 608 13.04 -27.11 11.90
CA ASN A 608 13.36 -27.46 13.27
C ASN A 608 13.84 -28.92 13.38
N LYS A 609 13.09 -29.80 14.04
CA LYS A 609 13.45 -31.23 14.20
C LYS A 609 13.01 -32.10 13.02
N GLY A 610 12.34 -31.54 12.03
CA GLY A 610 11.88 -32.19 10.79
C GLY A 610 10.72 -33.16 10.97
N HIS A 611 10.28 -33.45 12.19
CA HIS A 611 9.22 -34.43 12.45
C HIS A 611 7.87 -34.06 11.81
N ASP A 612 7.46 -32.79 11.85
CA ASP A 612 6.24 -32.32 11.16
C ASP A 612 6.35 -32.46 9.64
N ALA A 613 7.55 -32.26 9.09
CA ALA A 613 7.82 -32.49 7.68
C ALA A 613 7.69 -33.99 7.32
N ILE A 614 8.20 -34.89 8.16
CA ILE A 614 8.03 -36.34 7.97
C ILE A 614 6.56 -36.75 8.10
N ARG A 615 5.84 -36.24 9.10
CA ARG A 615 4.40 -36.50 9.31
C ARG A 615 3.58 -36.03 8.10
N SER A 616 3.82 -34.81 7.64
CA SER A 616 3.18 -34.23 6.45
C SER A 616 3.49 -35.01 5.18
N ALA A 617 4.76 -35.39 4.97
CA ALA A 617 5.18 -36.21 3.84
C ALA A 617 4.48 -37.57 3.85
N ARG A 618 4.41 -38.25 5.00
CA ARG A 618 3.71 -39.52 5.17
C ARG A 618 2.24 -39.41 4.77
N MET A 619 1.53 -38.41 5.31
CA MET A 619 0.12 -38.19 4.99
C MET A 619 -0.09 -37.91 3.50
N GLY A 620 0.68 -36.96 2.96
CA GLY A 620 0.54 -36.49 1.59
C GLY A 620 0.93 -37.52 0.53
N THR A 621 1.96 -38.32 0.78
CA THR A 621 2.46 -39.33 -0.17
C THR A 621 1.90 -40.72 0.10
N SER A 622 1.32 -40.99 1.27
CA SER A 622 0.96 -42.36 1.68
C SER A 622 2.14 -43.34 1.56
N ASP A 623 3.37 -42.87 1.78
CA ASP A 623 4.59 -43.66 1.72
C ASP A 623 5.02 -44.06 3.15
N PRO A 624 5.05 -45.36 3.48
CA PRO A 624 5.39 -45.85 4.82
C PRO A 624 6.84 -45.60 5.23
N SER A 625 7.73 -45.27 4.28
CA SER A 625 9.12 -44.95 4.59
C SER A 625 9.26 -43.65 5.38
N PHE A 626 8.31 -42.71 5.26
CA PHE A 626 8.21 -41.56 6.14
C PHE A 626 7.65 -41.99 7.50
N ASP A 627 8.51 -42.56 8.32
CA ASP A 627 8.20 -43.10 9.64
C ASP A 627 8.81 -42.23 10.75
N VAL A 628 7.96 -41.62 11.58
CA VAL A 628 8.38 -40.64 12.60
C VAL A 628 9.29 -41.25 13.67
N PRO A 629 9.01 -42.42 14.28
CA PRO A 629 9.91 -43.09 15.22
C PRO A 629 11.26 -43.44 14.62
N SER A 630 11.30 -43.93 13.37
CA SER A 630 12.56 -44.19 12.66
C SER A 630 13.34 -42.90 12.41
N TRP A 631 12.65 -41.82 12.03
CA TRP A 631 13.23 -40.48 11.91
C TRP A 631 13.85 -40.01 13.22
N VAL A 632 13.08 -39.99 14.31
CA VAL A 632 13.53 -39.58 15.65
C VAL A 632 14.72 -40.42 16.11
N LYS A 633 14.68 -41.73 15.89
CA LYS A 633 15.79 -42.64 16.21
C LYS A 633 17.05 -42.30 15.42
N SER A 634 16.94 -41.98 14.13
CA SER A 634 18.08 -41.64 13.26
C SER A 634 18.73 -40.29 13.60
N LEU A 635 17.97 -39.33 14.16
CA LEU A 635 18.52 -38.06 14.65
C LEU A 635 19.46 -38.24 15.86
N GLY A 636 19.31 -39.37 16.58
CA GLY A 636 20.07 -39.71 17.78
C GLY A 636 19.64 -38.95 19.03
N GLY A 637 20.20 -39.32 20.18
CA GLY A 637 19.93 -38.64 21.46
C GLY A 637 20.32 -37.15 21.40
N GLY A 638 19.41 -36.26 21.80
CA GLY A 638 19.67 -34.81 21.91
C GLY A 638 18.78 -33.89 21.06
N MET A 639 18.01 -34.42 20.09
CA MET A 639 16.97 -33.66 19.37
C MET A 639 15.54 -34.08 19.76
N THR A 640 15.37 -34.83 20.85
CA THR A 640 14.11 -35.49 21.22
C THR A 640 13.28 -34.72 22.26
N SER A 641 13.68 -33.49 22.64
CA SER A 641 12.87 -32.71 23.58
C SER A 641 11.82 -31.94 22.80
N PHE A 642 10.60 -32.46 22.66
CA PHE A 642 9.51 -31.75 21.98
C PHE A 642 8.64 -31.00 22.98
N ALA A 643 8.30 -29.75 22.68
CA ALA A 643 7.44 -28.95 23.55
C ALA A 643 6.04 -29.56 23.72
N CYS A 644 5.50 -30.19 22.67
CA CYS A 644 4.16 -30.79 22.67
C CYS A 644 4.10 -32.25 23.13
N ARG A 645 5.23 -32.96 23.33
CA ARG A 645 5.28 -34.39 23.70
C ARG A 645 4.57 -35.35 22.73
N ASN A 646 4.29 -34.91 21.50
CA ASN A 646 3.59 -35.69 20.47
C ASN A 646 4.46 -36.78 19.81
N GLU A 647 5.70 -36.96 20.27
CA GLU A 647 6.66 -37.94 19.76
C GLU A 647 6.21 -39.40 19.91
N ASN A 648 5.21 -39.65 20.78
CA ASN A 648 4.59 -40.96 21.00
C ASN A 648 3.14 -41.03 20.48
N GLU A 649 2.66 -40.01 19.76
CA GLU A 649 1.34 -40.09 19.13
C GLU A 649 1.35 -41.12 18.01
N ASP A 650 0.18 -41.73 17.78
CA ASP A 650 -0.02 -42.63 16.66
C ASP A 650 0.27 -41.87 15.35
N GLN A 651 1.12 -42.45 14.51
CA GLN A 651 1.34 -41.90 13.19
C GLN A 651 0.06 -42.00 12.35
N PRO A 652 -0.15 -41.07 11.41
CA PRO A 652 -1.24 -41.16 10.46
C PRO A 652 -1.28 -42.52 9.77
N SER A 653 -2.46 -43.14 9.76
CA SER A 653 -2.69 -44.41 9.07
C SER A 653 -2.55 -44.21 7.56
N ILE A 654 -1.84 -45.12 6.90
CA ILE A 654 -1.72 -45.14 5.43
C ILE A 654 -2.89 -45.95 4.88
N VAL A 655 -3.82 -45.27 4.21
CA VAL A 655 -5.06 -45.87 3.72
C VAL A 655 -5.11 -45.97 2.19
N HIS A 656 -4.20 -45.26 1.51
CA HIS A 656 -4.14 -45.18 0.06
C HIS A 656 -2.84 -45.81 -0.49
N PRO A 657 -2.82 -46.21 -1.78
CA PRO A 657 -1.57 -46.53 -2.46
C PRO A 657 -0.60 -45.35 -2.40
N THR A 658 0.70 -45.66 -2.35
CA THR A 658 1.75 -44.64 -2.38
C THR A 658 1.60 -43.73 -3.60
N ARG A 659 1.66 -42.43 -3.35
CA ARG A 659 1.57 -41.33 -4.30
C ARG A 659 2.93 -40.66 -4.42
N ASP A 660 3.32 -40.34 -5.65
CA ASP A 660 4.52 -39.53 -5.90
C ASP A 660 4.40 -38.16 -5.22
N GLY A 661 5.50 -37.68 -4.65
CA GLY A 661 5.53 -36.34 -4.08
C GLY A 661 6.85 -35.98 -3.44
N GLU A 662 6.98 -34.71 -3.10
CA GLU A 662 8.14 -34.14 -2.45
C GLU A 662 7.75 -33.33 -1.22
N MET A 663 8.59 -33.40 -0.20
CA MET A 663 8.50 -32.57 1.00
C MET A 663 9.78 -31.73 1.10
N HIS A 664 9.64 -30.42 1.01
CA HIS A 664 10.74 -29.48 1.17
C HIS A 664 10.87 -29.07 2.62
N CYS A 665 12.07 -29.17 3.17
CA CYS A 665 12.40 -28.89 4.55
C CYS A 665 13.53 -27.85 4.57
N VAL A 666 13.19 -26.63 4.98
CA VAL A 666 14.09 -25.47 4.92
C VAL A 666 14.54 -25.14 6.33
N GLU A 667 15.81 -25.38 6.61
CA GLU A 667 16.36 -25.28 7.96
C GLU A 667 17.55 -24.32 7.97
N PRO A 668 17.46 -23.16 8.65
CA PRO A 668 18.51 -22.17 8.63
C PRO A 668 19.72 -22.53 9.53
N MET A 669 19.53 -23.30 10.60
CA MET A 669 20.58 -23.61 11.56
C MET A 669 21.52 -24.70 11.01
N PRO A 670 22.83 -24.42 10.82
CA PRO A 670 23.74 -25.36 10.16
C PRO A 670 23.84 -26.72 10.85
N SER A 671 23.87 -26.73 12.19
CA SER A 671 23.98 -27.95 12.98
C SER A 671 22.72 -28.82 12.91
N THR A 672 21.54 -28.19 12.93
CA THR A 672 20.25 -28.85 12.73
C THR A 672 20.18 -29.42 11.31
N PHE A 673 20.42 -28.60 10.28
CA PHE A 673 20.43 -29.03 8.88
C PHE A 673 21.33 -30.25 8.64
N GLN A 674 22.56 -30.25 9.16
CA GLN A 674 23.49 -31.38 9.02
C GLN A 674 22.93 -32.67 9.62
N LYS A 675 22.28 -32.60 10.78
CA LYS A 675 21.64 -33.77 11.40
C LYS A 675 20.42 -34.26 10.62
N LEU A 676 19.53 -33.36 10.20
CA LEU A 676 18.38 -33.71 9.36
C LEU A 676 18.84 -34.37 8.06
N ASN A 677 19.88 -33.83 7.43
CA ASN A 677 20.43 -34.39 6.19
C ASN A 677 21.05 -35.78 6.38
N LYS A 678 21.78 -35.99 7.48
CA LYS A 678 22.30 -37.31 7.81
C LYS A 678 21.18 -38.34 8.00
N ALA A 679 20.14 -37.98 8.77
CA ALA A 679 18.96 -38.82 8.99
C ALA A 679 18.24 -39.16 7.69
N ALA A 680 18.03 -38.17 6.82
CA ALA A 680 17.38 -38.36 5.52
C ALA A 680 18.15 -39.33 4.60
N VAL A 681 19.48 -39.27 4.62
CA VAL A 681 20.33 -40.20 3.85
C VAL A 681 20.31 -41.60 4.46
N GLU A 682 20.42 -41.72 5.78
CA GLU A 682 20.40 -43.00 6.49
C GLU A 682 19.10 -43.79 6.26
N LEU A 683 17.97 -43.08 6.21
CA LEU A 683 16.65 -43.67 6.00
C LEU A 683 16.26 -43.79 4.51
N GLY A 684 17.12 -43.35 3.58
CA GLY A 684 16.81 -43.39 2.15
C GLY A 684 15.67 -42.47 1.71
N LEU A 685 15.35 -41.45 2.51
CA LEU A 685 14.30 -40.47 2.21
C LEU A 685 14.76 -39.40 1.21
N ARG A 686 16.07 -39.16 1.13
CA ARG A 686 16.67 -38.29 0.13
C ARG A 686 16.84 -39.07 -1.18
N ARG A 687 15.99 -38.78 -2.16
CA ARG A 687 16.05 -39.40 -3.50
C ARG A 687 16.77 -38.49 -4.50
N PRO A 688 17.17 -39.01 -5.68
CA PRO A 688 17.63 -38.19 -6.78
C PRO A 688 16.64 -37.09 -7.14
N GLU A 689 17.16 -35.97 -7.65
CA GLU A 689 16.35 -34.83 -8.07
C GLU A 689 15.28 -35.27 -9.10
N GLY A 690 14.01 -34.92 -8.83
CA GLY A 690 12.87 -35.28 -9.67
C GLY A 690 12.18 -36.61 -9.33
N GLU A 691 12.74 -37.44 -8.44
CA GLU A 691 12.13 -38.71 -7.99
C GLU A 691 11.25 -38.57 -6.72
N GLY A 692 11.02 -37.33 -6.27
CA GLY A 692 10.28 -37.03 -5.04
C GLY A 692 11.11 -37.27 -3.78
N GLY A 693 10.46 -37.40 -2.62
CA GLY A 693 11.13 -37.63 -1.33
C GLY A 693 11.34 -36.38 -0.48
N LEU A 694 12.27 -36.44 0.47
CA LEU A 694 12.60 -35.31 1.36
C LEU A 694 13.74 -34.46 0.76
N VAL A 695 13.44 -33.20 0.48
CA VAL A 695 14.39 -32.21 -0.03
C VAL A 695 14.78 -31.26 1.09
N LEU A 696 16.06 -31.22 1.43
CA LEU A 696 16.59 -30.38 2.50
C LEU A 696 17.36 -29.19 1.94
N THR A 697 16.98 -27.98 2.35
CA THR A 697 17.66 -26.73 1.97
C THR A 697 18.11 -25.98 3.22
N GLN A 698 19.40 -25.60 3.26
CA GLN A 698 19.91 -24.75 4.33
C GLN A 698 19.76 -23.28 3.95
N ALA A 699 18.70 -22.62 4.42
CA ALA A 699 18.45 -21.22 4.11
C ALA A 699 17.51 -20.56 5.12
N VAL A 700 17.53 -19.23 5.15
CA VAL A 700 16.53 -18.39 5.82
C VAL A 700 15.52 -17.89 4.80
N ILE A 701 14.22 -17.95 5.13
CA ILE A 701 13.18 -17.36 4.29
C ILE A 701 12.68 -16.07 4.94
N SER A 702 12.47 -15.03 4.14
CA SER A 702 12.02 -13.73 4.61
C SER A 702 11.33 -12.95 3.48
N ALA A 703 10.91 -11.72 3.76
CA ALA A 703 10.33 -10.82 2.76
C ALA A 703 11.33 -10.34 1.69
N ARG A 704 12.64 -10.48 1.94
CA ARG A 704 13.71 -9.96 1.07
C ARG A 704 14.79 -11.01 0.79
N ASN A 705 15.47 -10.87 -0.34
CA ASN A 705 16.68 -11.65 -0.65
C ASN A 705 17.92 -10.99 0.01
N GLY A 706 18.93 -11.79 0.31
CA GLY A 706 20.22 -11.30 0.79
C GLY A 706 20.99 -12.34 1.58
N GLU A 707 21.83 -11.87 2.51
CA GLU A 707 22.52 -12.70 3.49
C GLU A 707 22.12 -12.24 4.88
N VAL A 708 22.05 -13.18 5.82
CA VAL A 708 21.76 -12.87 7.22
C VAL A 708 22.63 -13.69 8.16
N LEU A 709 22.96 -13.07 9.28
CA LEU A 709 23.60 -13.75 10.38
C LEU A 709 22.58 -14.68 11.07
N PHE A 710 22.79 -15.99 11.02
CA PHE A 710 22.00 -16.97 11.78
C PHE A 710 22.83 -17.63 12.90
N PRO A 711 22.28 -17.79 14.13
CA PRO A 711 23.02 -18.35 15.26
C PRO A 711 23.54 -19.78 15.02
N ARG A 712 24.75 -20.05 15.52
CA ARG A 712 25.28 -21.42 15.66
C ARG A 712 24.92 -21.95 17.05
N ALA A 713 24.02 -22.93 17.12
CA ALA A 713 23.63 -23.59 18.35
C ALA A 713 23.71 -25.12 18.23
N THR A 714 23.39 -25.83 19.31
CA THR A 714 23.23 -27.28 19.28
C THR A 714 22.04 -27.62 18.37
N ALA A 715 22.18 -28.66 17.55
CA ALA A 715 21.13 -29.09 16.65
C ALA A 715 19.80 -29.33 17.39
N GLY A 716 18.70 -28.80 16.84
CA GLY A 716 17.35 -28.88 17.42
C GLY A 716 17.09 -27.90 18.58
N THR A 717 17.93 -26.89 18.76
CA THR A 717 17.64 -25.80 19.69
C THR A 717 16.52 -24.94 19.11
N GLU A 718 15.36 -24.96 19.77
CA GLU A 718 14.20 -24.10 19.46
C GLU A 718 14.39 -22.70 20.06
N ASN A 719 13.55 -21.73 19.66
CA ASN A 719 13.54 -20.33 20.08
C ASN A 719 14.71 -19.47 19.54
N LEU A 720 15.38 -19.90 18.47
CA LEU A 720 16.51 -19.18 17.88
C LEU A 720 16.21 -18.74 16.43
N GLY A 721 15.62 -17.55 16.28
CA GLY A 721 15.41 -16.91 14.98
C GLY A 721 16.53 -15.94 14.56
N ILE A 722 16.32 -15.24 13.43
CA ILE A 722 17.31 -14.30 12.84
C ILE A 722 17.74 -13.16 13.78
N GLY A 723 16.90 -12.77 14.73
CA GLY A 723 17.24 -11.73 15.72
C GLY A 723 18.15 -12.20 16.85
N ALA A 724 18.47 -13.49 16.94
CA ALA A 724 19.31 -14.02 18.01
C ALA A 724 20.82 -13.78 17.78
N CYS A 725 21.27 -13.55 16.53
CA CYS A 725 22.69 -13.29 16.26
C CYS A 725 23.02 -11.79 16.42
N LYS A 726 23.68 -11.42 17.54
CA LYS A 726 24.08 -10.03 17.86
C LYS A 726 25.53 -9.69 17.53
N GLN A 727 26.38 -10.66 17.18
CA GLN A 727 27.81 -10.45 16.90
C GLN A 727 28.20 -11.12 15.58
N ALA A 728 28.86 -10.37 14.69
CA ALA A 728 29.22 -10.78 13.34
C ALA A 728 30.25 -11.92 13.25
N SER A 729 30.96 -12.26 14.34
CA SER A 729 32.12 -13.17 14.26
C SER A 729 31.78 -14.66 14.12
N LYS A 730 30.49 -15.07 14.03
CA LYS A 730 30.09 -16.50 14.04
C LYS A 730 28.80 -16.89 13.28
N CYS A 731 28.34 -16.15 12.28
CA CYS A 731 27.04 -16.42 11.66
C CYS A 731 27.05 -15.99 10.18
N ASP A 732 26.73 -16.85 9.21
CA ASP A 732 26.37 -16.44 7.83
C ASP A 732 25.41 -17.50 7.29
N CYS A 733 24.28 -17.08 6.72
CA CYS A 733 23.29 -17.94 6.06
C CYS A 733 22.64 -17.17 4.90
N GLU A 734 22.41 -17.85 3.78
CA GLU A 734 21.71 -17.25 2.63
C GLU A 734 20.23 -17.00 2.97
N MET A 735 19.74 -15.80 2.65
CA MET A 735 18.35 -15.38 2.84
C MET A 735 17.63 -15.26 1.49
N PHE A 736 16.49 -15.92 1.37
CA PHE A 736 15.66 -15.87 0.16
C PHE A 736 14.26 -15.35 0.45
N SER A 737 13.76 -14.45 -0.41
CA SER A 737 12.33 -14.16 -0.51
C SER A 737 11.59 -15.04 -1.49
N LYS A 738 12.31 -15.67 -2.43
CA LYS A 738 11.73 -16.50 -3.49
C LYS A 738 12.22 -17.94 -3.44
N LEU A 739 12.17 -18.55 -2.25
CA LEU A 739 12.59 -19.95 -2.06
C LEU A 739 11.95 -20.88 -3.11
N VAL A 740 10.64 -20.75 -3.31
CA VAL A 740 9.88 -21.63 -4.20
C VAL A 740 10.33 -21.49 -5.65
N ASP A 741 10.61 -20.27 -6.11
CA ASP A 741 11.10 -20.06 -7.48
C ASP A 741 12.50 -20.66 -7.71
N LYS A 742 13.30 -20.79 -6.65
CA LYS A 742 14.69 -21.30 -6.74
C LYS A 742 14.80 -22.80 -6.49
N PHE A 743 14.04 -23.35 -5.55
CA PHE A 743 14.29 -24.70 -5.00
C PHE A 743 13.12 -25.67 -5.18
N VAL A 744 11.93 -25.20 -5.52
CA VAL A 744 10.77 -26.06 -5.74
C VAL A 744 10.57 -26.26 -7.24
N ALA A 745 11.01 -27.41 -7.75
CA ALA A 745 10.91 -27.74 -9.18
C ALA A 745 9.44 -27.92 -9.63
N GLY A 746 8.57 -28.36 -8.70
CA GLY A 746 7.15 -28.54 -8.97
C GLY A 746 6.43 -27.21 -9.25
N ASN A 747 5.71 -27.15 -10.37
CA ASN A 747 4.80 -26.04 -10.70
C ASN A 747 3.36 -26.26 -10.19
N GLY A 748 3.09 -27.39 -9.54
CA GLY A 748 1.76 -27.76 -9.02
C GLY A 748 1.31 -26.93 -7.80
N PRO A 749 0.09 -27.15 -7.29
CA PRO A 749 -0.34 -26.55 -6.03
C PRO A 749 0.56 -27.03 -4.90
N ILE A 750 0.77 -26.18 -3.91
CA ILE A 750 1.44 -26.52 -2.68
C ILE A 750 0.36 -27.05 -1.75
N ASN A 751 0.35 -28.36 -1.52
CA ASN A 751 -0.70 -29.01 -0.76
C ASN A 751 -0.63 -28.61 0.72
N ILE A 752 0.57 -28.47 1.28
CA ILE A 752 0.83 -28.05 2.66
C ILE A 752 2.00 -27.06 2.67
N LEU A 753 1.79 -25.88 3.26
CA LEU A 753 2.84 -24.92 3.61
C LEU A 753 2.85 -24.73 5.13
N GLN A 754 3.93 -25.11 5.80
CA GLN A 754 4.16 -24.89 7.22
C GLN A 754 5.27 -23.86 7.41
N ILE A 755 5.06 -22.92 8.32
CA ILE A 755 6.01 -21.86 8.66
C ILE A 755 6.19 -21.83 10.18
N ASP A 756 7.38 -22.15 10.64
CA ASP A 756 7.77 -22.12 12.05
C ASP A 756 9.19 -21.54 12.15
N VAL A 757 9.31 -20.23 12.03
CA VAL A 757 10.61 -19.53 12.00
C VAL A 757 10.86 -18.72 13.27
N GLU A 758 10.37 -19.23 14.40
CA GLU A 758 10.72 -18.75 15.74
C GLU A 758 10.41 -17.25 15.93
N GLY A 759 9.23 -16.81 15.46
CA GLY A 759 8.72 -15.46 15.63
C GLY A 759 8.87 -14.52 14.43
N TYR A 760 9.38 -15.02 13.30
CA TYR A 760 9.53 -14.29 12.03
C TYR A 760 8.56 -14.77 10.95
N ASP A 761 7.50 -15.47 11.36
CA ASP A 761 6.56 -16.15 10.47
C ASP A 761 5.85 -15.16 9.58
N PHE A 762 5.54 -13.98 10.12
CA PHE A 762 4.96 -12.88 9.37
C PHE A 762 5.84 -12.39 8.21
N ASP A 763 7.16 -12.37 8.38
CA ASP A 763 8.10 -12.02 7.30
C ASP A 763 8.12 -13.08 6.20
N VAL A 764 8.01 -14.35 6.58
CA VAL A 764 7.91 -15.47 5.62
C VAL A 764 6.59 -15.38 4.86
N LEU A 765 5.46 -15.20 5.56
CA LEU A 765 4.14 -15.00 4.95
C LEU A 765 4.17 -13.88 3.92
N PHE A 766 4.89 -12.79 4.23
CA PHE A 766 5.02 -11.67 3.32
C PHE A 766 5.91 -11.99 2.11
N GLY A 767 7.06 -12.64 2.31
CA GLY A 767 7.90 -13.11 1.20
C GLY A 767 7.20 -14.17 0.34
N ALA A 768 6.23 -14.87 0.90
CA ALA A 768 5.51 -15.98 0.28
C ALA A 768 4.42 -15.55 -0.71
N GLY A 769 4.39 -14.31 -1.22
CA GLY A 769 3.29 -13.81 -2.08
C GLY A 769 2.81 -14.78 -3.16
N SER A 770 3.68 -15.20 -4.08
CA SER A 770 3.35 -16.17 -5.16
C SER A 770 3.23 -17.62 -4.68
N VAL A 771 3.77 -17.91 -3.50
CA VAL A 771 3.69 -19.22 -2.84
C VAL A 771 2.30 -19.42 -2.27
N LEU A 772 1.78 -18.42 -1.55
CA LEU A 772 0.44 -18.39 -0.98
C LEU A 772 -0.63 -18.56 -2.06
N ASP A 773 -0.44 -17.97 -3.24
CA ASP A 773 -1.35 -18.11 -4.38
C ASP A 773 -1.49 -19.58 -4.87
N ARG A 774 -0.51 -20.43 -4.54
CA ARG A 774 -0.49 -21.86 -4.90
C ARG A 774 -0.80 -22.76 -3.71
N SER A 775 -0.84 -22.23 -2.49
CA SER A 775 -1.01 -23.02 -1.27
C SER A 775 -2.47 -23.38 -1.04
N GLN A 776 -2.75 -24.66 -0.81
CA GLN A 776 -4.08 -25.16 -0.44
C GLN A 776 -4.31 -25.06 1.08
N TYR A 777 -3.29 -25.41 1.85
CA TYR A 777 -3.26 -25.33 3.31
C TYR A 777 -2.00 -24.58 3.75
N LEU A 778 -2.17 -23.71 4.74
CA LEU A 778 -1.11 -22.94 5.36
C LEU A 778 -1.21 -23.11 6.88
N GLU A 779 -0.09 -23.34 7.54
CA GLU A 779 0.02 -23.31 8.99
C GLU A 779 1.21 -22.46 9.39
N PHE A 780 1.04 -21.62 10.42
CA PHE A 780 2.12 -20.81 10.94
C PHE A 780 2.01 -20.54 12.44
N GLU A 781 3.15 -20.27 13.06
CA GLU A 781 3.21 -19.89 14.47
C GLU A 781 2.96 -18.39 14.67
N PHE A 782 2.16 -18.08 15.69
CA PHE A 782 2.04 -16.74 16.25
C PHE A 782 2.67 -16.74 17.64
N HIS A 783 3.56 -15.78 17.90
CA HIS A 783 4.42 -15.79 19.08
C HIS A 783 4.67 -14.38 19.63
N LYS A 784 5.30 -14.25 20.80
CA LYS A 784 5.80 -12.95 21.33
C LYS A 784 7.24 -12.61 20.94
N VAL A 785 7.89 -13.51 20.23
CA VAL A 785 9.30 -13.40 19.85
C VAL A 785 9.36 -12.91 18.40
N GLY A 786 10.50 -12.34 18.03
CA GLY A 786 10.71 -11.84 16.68
C GLY A 786 9.83 -10.64 16.37
N HIS A 787 9.33 -10.59 15.13
CA HIS A 787 8.51 -9.48 14.66
C HIS A 787 7.08 -9.52 15.19
N TRP A 788 6.55 -10.69 15.53
CA TRP A 788 5.22 -10.78 16.14
C TRP A 788 5.09 -10.00 17.44
N GLY A 789 6.17 -9.79 18.19
CA GLY A 789 6.14 -8.95 19.40
C GLY A 789 5.73 -7.48 19.16
N LYS A 790 5.64 -7.04 17.90
CA LYS A 790 5.19 -5.70 17.50
C LYS A 790 4.11 -5.70 16.42
N LEU A 791 3.83 -6.85 15.82
CA LEU A 791 2.95 -6.97 14.67
C LEU A 791 1.68 -7.70 15.08
N HIS A 792 0.56 -7.28 14.50
CA HIS A 792 -0.73 -7.82 14.88
C HIS A 792 -1.11 -9.00 13.99
N LEU A 793 -1.61 -10.07 14.61
CA LEU A 793 -2.17 -11.20 13.86
C LEU A 793 -3.29 -10.77 12.91
N SER A 794 -4.04 -9.74 13.29
CA SER A 794 -5.14 -9.18 12.50
C SER A 794 -4.70 -8.74 11.10
N ASP A 795 -3.50 -8.19 10.97
CA ASP A 795 -2.94 -7.77 9.69
C ASP A 795 -2.61 -8.98 8.82
N ALA A 796 -2.10 -10.06 9.43
CA ALA A 796 -1.83 -11.33 8.74
C ALA A 796 -3.11 -12.00 8.25
N VAL A 797 -4.13 -12.07 9.11
CA VAL A 797 -5.42 -12.69 8.76
C VAL A 797 -6.12 -11.90 7.66
N LYS A 798 -6.07 -10.55 7.68
CA LYS A 798 -6.61 -9.72 6.59
C LYS A 798 -5.87 -9.94 5.27
N LEU A 799 -4.53 -9.99 5.31
CA LEU A 799 -3.71 -10.30 4.14
C LEU A 799 -4.09 -11.67 3.56
N LEU A 800 -4.18 -12.70 4.41
CA LEU A 800 -4.51 -14.06 4.01
C LEU A 800 -5.95 -14.17 3.51
N ASP A 801 -6.89 -13.44 4.09
CA ASP A 801 -8.27 -13.39 3.62
C ASP A 801 -8.38 -12.77 2.22
N GLN A 802 -7.64 -11.69 1.95
CA GLN A 802 -7.52 -11.13 0.59
C GLN A 802 -6.89 -12.11 -0.39
N LYS A 803 -6.00 -12.99 0.09
CA LYS A 803 -5.42 -14.11 -0.66
C LYS A 803 -6.33 -15.34 -0.75
N GLY A 804 -7.57 -15.26 -0.30
CA GLY A 804 -8.56 -16.33 -0.43
C GLY A 804 -8.53 -17.38 0.68
N PHE A 805 -7.83 -17.14 1.80
CA PHE A 805 -7.75 -18.08 2.91
C PHE A 805 -8.77 -17.81 4.02
N THR A 806 -9.31 -18.88 4.59
CA THR A 806 -10.02 -18.84 5.88
C THR A 806 -9.08 -19.41 6.95
N CYS A 807 -8.82 -18.62 7.99
CA CYS A 807 -7.87 -18.92 9.06
C CYS A 807 -8.56 -19.21 10.40
N TYR A 808 -7.95 -20.08 11.18
CA TYR A 808 -8.43 -20.61 12.44
C TYR A 808 -7.29 -20.68 13.46
N TRP A 809 -7.59 -20.45 14.74
CA TRP A 809 -6.74 -20.90 15.81
C TRP A 809 -6.74 -22.43 15.82
N ALA A 810 -5.56 -23.03 15.73
CA ALA A 810 -5.39 -24.47 15.69
C ALA A 810 -5.14 -25.00 17.11
N GLY A 811 -6.06 -25.79 17.63
CA GLY A 811 -5.95 -26.43 18.94
C GLY A 811 -5.89 -27.95 18.87
N ARG A 812 -5.94 -28.59 20.03
CA ARG A 812 -6.02 -30.06 20.14
C ARG A 812 -7.39 -30.53 19.68
N ASP A 813 -7.47 -31.09 18.46
CA ASP A 813 -8.70 -31.56 17.84
C ASP A 813 -9.79 -30.47 17.86
N LYS A 814 -9.40 -29.20 17.70
CA LYS A 814 -10.29 -28.03 17.76
C LYS A 814 -9.82 -26.95 16.80
N LEU A 815 -10.78 -26.25 16.21
CA LEU A 815 -10.55 -25.07 15.38
C LEU A 815 -11.47 -23.94 15.83
N TRP A 816 -10.92 -22.73 16.01
CA TRP A 816 -11.72 -21.51 16.23
C TRP A 816 -11.46 -20.53 15.09
N ARG A 817 -12.48 -20.25 14.28
CA ARG A 817 -12.32 -19.36 13.12
C ARG A 817 -11.90 -17.96 13.57
N ILE A 818 -10.93 -17.38 12.89
CA ILE A 818 -10.42 -16.01 13.11
C ILE A 818 -10.83 -15.10 11.94
N THR A 819 -10.80 -15.61 10.70
CA THR A 819 -11.30 -14.87 9.53
C THR A 819 -12.78 -14.56 9.70
N GLY A 820 -13.14 -13.26 9.63
CA GLY A 820 -14.51 -12.80 9.86
C GLY A 820 -15.01 -12.94 11.31
N CYS A 821 -14.13 -13.27 12.26
CA CYS A 821 -14.45 -13.55 13.67
C CYS A 821 -13.39 -12.92 14.60
N TYR A 822 -13.10 -11.65 14.36
CA TYR A 822 -11.92 -11.01 14.92
C TYR A 822 -12.20 -10.40 16.30
N PHE A 823 -11.35 -10.68 17.29
CA PHE A 823 -11.44 -10.06 18.62
C PHE A 823 -10.29 -9.08 18.84
N SER A 824 -10.58 -7.91 19.42
CA SER A 824 -9.58 -6.87 19.69
C SER A 824 -8.38 -7.36 20.51
N VAL A 825 -8.60 -8.32 21.41
CA VAL A 825 -7.56 -8.95 22.23
C VAL A 825 -6.43 -9.57 21.41
N TYR A 826 -6.69 -10.00 20.17
CA TYR A 826 -5.66 -10.56 19.28
C TYR A 826 -4.60 -9.54 18.85
N ASN A 827 -4.87 -8.23 18.96
CA ASN A 827 -3.87 -7.20 18.71
C ASN A 827 -2.92 -7.00 19.90
N GLU A 828 -3.43 -7.19 21.12
CA GLU A 828 -2.68 -6.96 22.36
C GLU A 828 -1.98 -8.21 22.87
N TRP A 829 -2.55 -9.37 22.55
CA TRP A 829 -2.04 -10.65 22.98
C TRP A 829 -0.99 -11.17 22.01
N HIS A 830 0.20 -11.43 22.53
CA HIS A 830 1.30 -12.09 21.82
C HIS A 830 1.82 -13.21 22.72
N ASP A 831 1.60 -14.46 22.34
CA ASP A 831 2.20 -15.63 22.97
C ASP A 831 2.14 -16.81 22.00
N TRP A 832 2.83 -17.89 22.34
CA TRP A 832 2.92 -19.08 21.50
C TRP A 832 1.55 -19.71 21.20
N SER A 833 1.22 -19.80 19.91
CA SER A 833 0.00 -20.39 19.35
C SER A 833 0.19 -20.75 17.89
N ASN A 834 -0.66 -21.65 17.38
CA ASN A 834 -0.66 -22.05 15.99
C ASN A 834 -1.92 -21.56 15.26
N VAL A 835 -1.74 -21.13 14.02
CA VAL A 835 -2.81 -20.70 13.11
C VAL A 835 -2.83 -21.62 11.90
N ALA A 836 -3.98 -22.21 11.63
CA ALA A 836 -4.22 -23.03 10.45
C ALA A 836 -5.16 -22.30 9.49
N CYS A 837 -4.80 -22.26 8.21
CA CYS A 837 -5.53 -21.59 7.16
C CYS A 837 -5.75 -22.52 5.96
N VAL A 838 -6.90 -22.38 5.31
CA VAL A 838 -7.24 -23.14 4.10
C VAL A 838 -7.71 -22.21 3.00
N HIS A 839 -7.20 -22.43 1.78
CA HIS A 839 -7.62 -21.65 0.62
C HIS A 839 -9.04 -22.05 0.20
N ARG A 840 -9.94 -21.07 0.06
CA ARG A 840 -11.38 -21.28 -0.17
C ARG A 840 -11.70 -21.97 -1.50
N SER A 841 -10.79 -21.95 -2.47
CA SER A 841 -10.96 -22.73 -3.71
C SER A 841 -10.87 -24.24 -3.47
N TYR A 842 -10.26 -24.67 -2.37
CA TYR A 842 -10.09 -26.08 -2.03
C TYR A 842 -11.23 -26.61 -1.16
N LYS A 843 -12.42 -26.66 -1.77
CA LYS A 843 -13.72 -26.82 -1.11
C LYS A 843 -13.81 -27.99 -0.14
N LYS A 844 -13.23 -29.16 -0.45
CA LYS A 844 -13.34 -30.34 0.43
C LYS A 844 -12.67 -30.10 1.78
N LEU A 845 -11.41 -29.66 1.79
CA LEU A 845 -10.69 -29.34 3.02
C LEU A 845 -11.30 -28.12 3.71
N ALA A 846 -11.69 -27.08 2.95
CA ALA A 846 -12.33 -25.90 3.51
C ALA A 846 -13.63 -26.25 4.25
N ASN A 847 -14.50 -27.06 3.65
CA ASN A 847 -15.73 -27.54 4.28
C ASN A 847 -15.44 -28.41 5.52
N ARG A 848 -14.39 -29.23 5.47
CA ARG A 848 -14.00 -30.08 6.61
C ARG A 848 -13.52 -29.24 7.80
N MET A 849 -12.67 -28.25 7.56
CA MET A 849 -12.19 -27.33 8.60
C MET A 849 -13.35 -26.49 9.17
N GLU A 850 -14.27 -26.04 8.31
CA GLU A 850 -15.46 -25.32 8.76
C GLU A 850 -16.39 -26.22 9.59
N ALA A 851 -16.63 -27.46 9.18
CA ALA A 851 -17.38 -28.43 9.97
C ALA A 851 -16.70 -28.71 11.33
N LYS A 852 -15.36 -28.79 11.35
CA LYS A 852 -14.59 -28.96 12.58
C LYS A 852 -14.74 -27.76 13.51
N PHE A 853 -14.74 -26.54 12.98
CA PHE A 853 -15.04 -25.33 13.72
C PHE A 853 -16.45 -25.36 14.32
N LEU A 854 -17.48 -25.68 13.54
CA LEU A 854 -18.86 -25.78 14.03
C LEU A 854 -19.03 -26.86 15.12
N SER A 855 -18.34 -28.00 14.97
CA SER A 855 -18.28 -29.04 16.00
C SER A 855 -17.59 -28.55 17.27
N THR A 856 -16.50 -27.79 17.12
CA THR A 856 -15.76 -27.19 18.25
C THR A 856 -16.66 -26.26 19.06
N LEU A 857 -17.51 -25.47 18.40
CA LEU A 857 -18.47 -24.58 19.06
C LEU A 857 -19.68 -25.29 19.69
N SER A 858 -19.90 -26.56 19.34
CA SER A 858 -21.01 -27.36 19.86
C SER A 858 -20.64 -28.18 21.10
N SER A 859 -19.34 -28.44 21.31
CA SER A 859 -18.78 -29.05 22.52
C SER A 859 -18.61 -28.02 23.63
#